data_AF-A0A5B8NW81-F1
#
_entry.id   AF-A0A5B8NW81-F1
#
_cell.length_a   1.000
_cell.length_b   1.000
_cell.length_c   1.000
_cell.angle_alpha   90.00
_cell.angle_beta   90.00
_cell.angle_gamma   90.00
#
_symmetry.space_group_name_H-M   'P 1'
#
loop_
_entity.id
_entity.type
_entity.pdbx_description
1 polymer ?
#
loop_
_entity_poly.entity_id
_entity_poly.type
_entity_poly.pdbx_seq_one_letter_code
_entity_poly.pdbx_strand_id
1 'polypeptide(L)'
;MTQRKEVKTQQGNKEYTVGIAGRKLKKIGASVIAGALAFGCSLATLGLGSASAQAQQAPQAQPAEQQESSAMSDFAACMAGSQRGDLLIVMDQSASLVDEFDGIPATDPKALRVDAASDFVKELARYGQETGVDIRVRTAGFGEGYYNDEPNYGSWSALSDDRGVGEVVGQLKKFQERTKDNFTQYPDAFQGALATAGASDAPCRAVMIFSDGKMTMKDQDADAARTDLCAAQGPVAALRRSGIHIFSVGLTAGGRQDMSLLKDISESDMQCGNGETANGQFFAGADAAGLMAAFRSALPAGGSYSRAGMNINEPFEFVLDNSVSPIRLSGLPEKDLNVPADKAPIPYLIAPGGQPVELQPGQSTIGSATVTTQFNESVPGMVDVYMERTGDWAGQWVFGYRAPDIADATYRAQMLIRPGLKIAVDGAGENTLSHLNAEPLSVALVDSSGEPVALDGDATLSAVLENIDGTETPLAHDISIKDGAFVEVPLEAITQPTSGVVKLRADITTAASGDKPGTKLAPITYETPVSITLESLPSLPGTIDLGQITEKEHTVEVPVSGPGKIWLEDTIMLGDPTLPRGLDPADFAVETEHSSADRALVLERGEQATFPLTIRSQELADGPVSGYLTVHFSDEQGNDAGETTIPVRGAMSAPVNAVTFTAVMFVVLVAALAIPLLILYLMKYVAGKMPSKPRVYAYRVPITQKGAGIYRADTGQPFNIDYAELISQNAYSLDSRSASAAGYQLNVVLGLNPFTPAHVVVNDPLSIADDGAQRNNQAQLPLAVHNHWFLTMNPNNEEDITLVMLADENIQDAYLADIVASINAKAVERIGALRQSRLSVLENTTAKPNPKQTRRAGRGAKKAGNTGNAVQSTPQQASAGVAGQQGFSSDSSPAFDASQGFNPDGGFNPGGGFTAQGFNPQAETPVGGFGQGGFGADNSAQWANPGQGAFDTPKTQNEDEPPSFGN
;
A
#
# COMPACT_ATOMS: atom_id res chain seq x y z
N MET A 1 41.39 -18.23 -48.79
CA MET A 1 41.70 -17.62 -50.10
C MET A 1 41.32 -16.14 -50.07
N THR A 2 41.80 -15.37 -51.05
CA THR A 2 41.49 -13.95 -51.36
C THR A 2 39.98 -13.64 -51.47
N GLN A 3 39.44 -12.41 -51.35
CA GLN A 3 40.00 -11.04 -51.53
C GLN A 3 39.52 -9.99 -50.49
N ARG A 4 40.16 -8.81 -50.50
CA ARG A 4 39.71 -7.55 -49.87
C ARG A 4 38.52 -6.92 -50.61
N LYS A 5 37.83 -5.97 -49.95
CA LYS A 5 37.41 -4.71 -50.60
C LYS A 5 37.42 -3.52 -49.61
N GLU A 6 38.19 -2.48 -49.93
CA GLU A 6 38.18 -1.18 -49.24
C GLU A 6 37.49 -0.15 -50.16
N VAL A 7 36.64 0.74 -49.62
CA VAL A 7 36.34 2.06 -50.19
C VAL A 7 36.12 3.05 -49.04
N LYS A 8 36.53 4.32 -49.22
CA LYS A 8 36.51 5.40 -48.22
C LYS A 8 35.37 6.41 -48.45
N THR A 9 35.23 7.33 -47.47
CA THR A 9 34.63 8.69 -47.57
C THR A 9 33.10 8.75 -47.71
N GLN A 10 32.39 9.76 -47.18
CA GLN A 10 32.80 11.15 -46.87
C GLN A 10 32.41 11.63 -45.45
N GLN A 11 33.10 12.68 -44.97
CA GLN A 11 32.60 13.57 -43.90
C GLN A 11 31.72 14.65 -44.52
N GLY A 12 30.65 15.06 -43.82
CA GLY A 12 29.77 16.15 -44.23
C GLY A 12 29.58 17.19 -43.13
N ASN A 13 30.41 18.24 -43.11
CA ASN A 13 30.15 19.42 -42.28
C ASN A 13 28.85 20.12 -42.74
N LYS A 14 28.07 20.62 -41.79
CA LYS A 14 27.13 21.73 -42.02
C LYS A 14 27.35 22.80 -40.96
N GLU A 15 27.95 23.90 -41.38
CA GLU A 15 27.93 25.15 -40.62
C GLU A 15 26.51 25.74 -40.62
N TYR A 16 26.12 26.37 -39.52
CA TYR A 16 25.06 27.38 -39.52
C TYR A 16 25.56 28.58 -38.71
N THR A 17 25.62 29.76 -39.33
CA THR A 17 26.19 30.96 -38.71
C THR A 17 25.42 32.22 -39.11
N VAL A 18 24.38 32.54 -38.33
CA VAL A 18 23.67 33.83 -38.29
C VAL A 18 23.13 33.98 -36.85
N GLY A 19 23.15 35.12 -36.17
CA GLY A 19 23.73 36.43 -36.48
C GLY A 19 23.72 37.35 -35.23
N ILE A 20 24.61 38.35 -35.18
CA ILE A 20 24.98 39.05 -33.93
C ILE A 20 23.95 40.10 -33.46
N ALA A 21 23.53 40.02 -32.20
CA ALA A 21 23.21 41.17 -31.34
C ALA A 21 23.31 40.78 -29.84
N GLY A 22 23.88 41.54 -28.90
CA GLY A 22 24.67 42.78 -29.07
C GLY A 22 24.58 43.76 -27.89
N ARG A 23 25.10 43.44 -26.68
CA ARG A 23 25.16 44.41 -25.58
C ARG A 23 26.24 44.17 -24.48
N LYS A 24 27.34 44.94 -24.60
CA LYS A 24 28.31 45.41 -23.57
C LYS A 24 28.63 44.56 -22.31
N LEU A 25 29.87 44.07 -22.23
CA LEU A 25 30.56 43.80 -20.96
C LEU A 25 30.84 45.10 -20.17
N LYS A 26 31.08 44.95 -18.85
CA LYS A 26 31.78 45.93 -17.99
C LYS A 26 32.91 45.20 -17.24
N LYS A 27 34.13 45.74 -17.26
CA LYS A 27 35.35 45.09 -16.71
C LYS A 27 35.63 45.45 -15.25
N ILE A 28 35.87 44.45 -14.40
CA ILE A 28 36.82 44.40 -13.26
C ILE A 28 37.17 42.89 -13.13
N GLY A 29 38.36 42.40 -12.78
CA GLY A 29 39.71 42.96 -12.55
C GLY A 29 40.62 41.79 -12.15
N ALA A 30 41.93 41.81 -12.45
CA ALA A 30 42.77 40.60 -12.42
C ALA A 30 43.96 40.66 -11.42
N SER A 31 44.22 39.52 -10.78
CA SER A 31 45.50 39.04 -10.21
C SER A 31 45.39 37.50 -10.16
N VAL A 32 46.25 36.64 -10.70
CA VAL A 32 47.73 36.64 -10.90
C VAL A 32 48.50 36.43 -9.60
N ILE A 33 48.73 35.15 -9.27
CA ILE A 33 49.97 34.64 -8.65
C ILE A 33 50.44 33.47 -9.52
N ALA A 34 51.76 33.33 -9.71
CA ALA A 34 52.37 32.26 -10.48
C ALA A 34 53.25 31.38 -9.58
N GLY A 35 53.29 30.08 -9.86
CA GLY A 35 54.12 29.11 -9.13
C GLY A 35 54.38 27.89 -9.99
N ALA A 36 55.47 27.94 -10.78
CA ALA A 36 55.88 26.84 -11.63
C ALA A 36 57.19 26.22 -11.10
N LEU A 37 57.23 24.89 -11.00
CA LEU A 37 58.45 24.11 -10.90
C LEU A 37 58.24 22.75 -11.54
N ALA A 38 59.19 22.32 -12.39
CA ALA A 38 59.13 21.05 -13.09
C ALA A 38 60.54 20.44 -13.19
N PHE A 39 60.70 19.21 -12.71
CA PHE A 39 61.81 18.28 -12.94
C PHE A 39 61.38 16.91 -12.36
N GLY A 40 61.68 15.75 -12.95
CA GLY A 40 62.29 15.48 -14.25
C GLY A 40 62.44 13.96 -14.46
N CYS A 41 62.40 13.48 -15.70
CA CYS A 41 62.57 12.05 -16.00
C CYS A 41 64.02 11.58 -15.74
N SER A 42 64.19 10.32 -15.31
CA SER A 42 65.47 9.60 -15.34
C SER A 42 65.27 8.18 -15.87
N LEU A 43 66.17 7.73 -16.75
CA LEU A 43 66.10 6.44 -17.46
C LEU A 43 67.50 5.81 -17.48
N ALA A 44 67.69 4.67 -16.81
CA ALA A 44 68.95 3.92 -16.74
C ALA A 44 68.67 2.43 -16.45
N THR A 45 68.58 1.57 -17.47
CA THR A 45 69.67 0.73 -18.04
C THR A 45 70.10 -0.50 -17.21
N LEU A 46 69.54 -1.65 -17.61
CA LEU A 46 70.15 -2.98 -17.72
C LEU A 46 71.40 -3.31 -16.89
N GLY A 47 71.26 -4.29 -15.99
CA GLY A 47 72.37 -5.13 -15.50
C GLY A 47 72.06 -6.61 -15.73
N LEU A 48 72.88 -7.31 -16.52
CA LEU A 48 72.79 -8.77 -16.71
C LEU A 48 73.70 -9.47 -15.70
N GLY A 49 73.13 -10.32 -14.84
CA GLY A 49 73.88 -11.13 -13.87
C GLY A 49 73.13 -12.43 -13.57
N SER A 50 73.57 -13.53 -14.18
CA SER A 50 72.94 -14.85 -14.01
C SER A 50 73.50 -15.60 -12.80
N ALA A 51 72.67 -15.78 -11.78
CA ALA A 51 72.89 -16.69 -10.66
C ALA A 51 71.66 -17.60 -10.51
N SER A 52 71.87 -18.92 -10.48
CA SER A 52 70.80 -19.90 -10.36
C SER A 52 70.38 -20.08 -8.89
N ALA A 53 69.19 -19.60 -8.54
CA ALA A 53 68.49 -19.96 -7.30
C ALA A 53 67.49 -21.08 -7.58
N GLN A 54 67.35 -22.06 -6.68
CA GLN A 54 66.32 -23.09 -6.82
C GLN A 54 64.92 -22.48 -6.68
N ALA A 55 64.03 -22.80 -7.63
CA ALA A 55 62.62 -22.43 -7.56
C ALA A 55 61.91 -23.31 -6.52
N GLN A 56 62.03 -22.93 -5.25
CA GLN A 56 61.21 -23.49 -4.19
C GLN A 56 59.79 -22.98 -4.40
N GLN A 57 58.88 -23.88 -4.81
CA GLN A 57 57.49 -23.52 -5.10
C GLN A 57 56.82 -23.06 -3.80
N ALA A 58 56.58 -21.76 -3.69
CA ALA A 58 55.60 -21.25 -2.73
C ALA A 58 54.24 -21.89 -3.04
N PRO A 59 53.42 -22.21 -2.03
CA PRO A 59 52.04 -22.62 -2.26
C PRO A 59 51.36 -21.56 -3.14
N GLN A 60 50.70 -22.01 -4.21
CA GLN A 60 49.84 -21.10 -4.96
C GLN A 60 48.65 -20.76 -4.08
N ALA A 61 48.68 -19.59 -3.47
CA ALA A 61 47.46 -18.97 -2.97
C ALA A 61 46.49 -18.91 -4.16
N GLN A 62 45.40 -19.68 -4.06
CA GLN A 62 44.28 -19.52 -4.98
C GLN A 62 43.77 -18.08 -4.83
N PRO A 63 43.19 -17.46 -5.88
CA PRO A 63 42.52 -16.19 -5.70
C PRO A 63 41.48 -16.35 -4.59
N ALA A 64 41.59 -15.53 -3.54
CA ALA A 64 40.42 -15.24 -2.74
C ALA A 64 39.45 -14.52 -3.67
N GLU A 65 38.39 -15.20 -4.09
CA GLU A 65 37.27 -14.52 -4.72
C GLU A 65 36.78 -13.48 -3.73
N GLN A 66 36.89 -12.21 -4.10
CA GLN A 66 36.56 -11.11 -3.22
C GLN A 66 35.04 -11.14 -3.01
N GLN A 67 34.62 -11.59 -1.83
CA GLN A 67 33.31 -11.24 -1.30
C GLN A 67 33.33 -9.73 -1.04
N GLU A 68 33.02 -8.94 -2.08
CA GLU A 68 32.49 -7.60 -1.88
C GLU A 68 31.21 -7.78 -1.04
N SER A 69 31.18 -7.16 0.15
CA SER A 69 30.00 -7.16 1.02
C SER A 69 28.85 -6.48 0.27
N SER A 70 27.87 -7.28 -0.13
CA SER A 70 26.67 -6.76 -0.77
C SER A 70 25.68 -6.32 0.30
N ALA A 71 24.96 -5.22 0.06
CA ALA A 71 23.99 -4.71 1.02
C ALA A 71 22.88 -5.72 1.40
N MET A 72 22.64 -6.76 0.60
CA MET A 72 21.75 -7.87 0.96
C MET A 72 22.39 -8.83 1.97
N SER A 73 23.70 -9.06 1.86
CA SER A 73 24.47 -9.77 2.89
C SER A 73 24.40 -9.02 4.21
N ASP A 74 24.50 -7.68 4.19
CA ASP A 74 24.44 -6.84 5.39
C ASP A 74 23.03 -6.84 6.01
N PHE A 75 21.99 -6.63 5.19
CA PHE A 75 20.58 -6.71 5.62
C PHE A 75 20.24 -8.07 6.25
N ALA A 76 20.75 -9.16 5.70
CA ALA A 76 20.48 -10.50 6.21
C ALA A 76 21.43 -10.94 7.33
N ALA A 77 22.62 -10.34 7.47
CA ALA A 77 23.42 -10.42 8.70
C ALA A 77 22.71 -9.73 9.86
N CYS A 78 22.11 -8.55 9.62
CA CYS A 78 21.21 -7.89 10.56
C CYS A 78 20.05 -8.82 10.96
N MET A 79 19.36 -9.47 10.00
CA MET A 79 18.30 -10.44 10.30
C MET A 79 18.80 -11.63 11.12
N ALA A 80 19.99 -12.15 10.83
CA ALA A 80 20.60 -13.24 11.59
C ALA A 80 20.92 -12.83 13.04
N GLY A 81 21.46 -11.62 13.26
CA GLY A 81 21.76 -11.11 14.61
C GLY A 81 20.51 -10.80 15.43
N SER A 82 19.49 -10.20 14.83
CA SER A 82 18.29 -9.70 15.51
C SER A 82 17.08 -10.66 15.53
N GLN A 83 17.14 -11.73 14.74
CA GLN A 83 16.06 -12.72 14.51
C GLN A 83 14.73 -12.13 13.97
N ARG A 84 14.67 -10.85 13.54
CA ARG A 84 13.46 -10.21 12.96
C ARG A 84 13.77 -9.32 11.76
N GLY A 85 13.01 -9.44 10.68
CA GLY A 85 13.21 -8.63 9.45
C GLY A 85 11.94 -8.33 8.65
N ASP A 86 11.80 -7.07 8.21
CA ASP A 86 10.69 -6.61 7.38
C ASP A 86 11.13 -6.22 5.98
N LEU A 87 10.46 -6.76 4.95
CA LEU A 87 10.67 -6.40 3.55
C LEU A 87 9.39 -5.84 2.91
N LEU A 88 9.45 -4.60 2.44
CA LEU A 88 8.44 -4.00 1.59
C LEU A 88 8.76 -4.22 0.11
N ILE A 89 7.95 -4.99 -0.59
CA ILE A 89 8.06 -5.20 -2.04
C ILE A 89 7.20 -4.16 -2.77
N VAL A 90 7.84 -3.26 -3.52
CA VAL A 90 7.20 -2.15 -4.25
C VAL A 90 7.23 -2.45 -5.75
N MET A 91 6.05 -2.59 -6.35
CA MET A 91 5.89 -3.07 -7.72
C MET A 91 5.42 -1.95 -8.65
N ASP A 92 6.14 -1.73 -9.74
CA ASP A 92 5.69 -0.85 -10.83
C ASP A 92 4.42 -1.44 -11.49
N GLN A 93 3.46 -0.55 -11.74
CA GLN A 93 2.18 -0.82 -12.39
C GLN A 93 1.87 0.18 -13.53
N SER A 94 2.89 0.87 -14.04
CA SER A 94 2.80 1.72 -15.23
C SER A 94 2.64 0.89 -16.52
N ALA A 95 2.15 1.53 -17.59
CA ALA A 95 1.81 0.86 -18.83
C ALA A 95 3.03 0.39 -19.68
N SER A 96 4.21 0.99 -19.52
CA SER A 96 5.43 0.63 -20.29
C SER A 96 5.91 -0.80 -20.03
N LEU A 97 5.45 -1.41 -18.94
CA LEU A 97 5.71 -2.80 -18.60
C LEU A 97 5.07 -3.78 -19.60
N VAL A 98 3.93 -3.47 -20.21
CA VAL A 98 3.17 -4.42 -21.06
C VAL A 98 2.82 -3.91 -22.45
N ASP A 99 2.67 -2.60 -22.63
CA ASP A 99 2.36 -1.98 -23.91
C ASP A 99 3.60 -1.35 -24.56
N GLU A 100 3.69 -1.38 -25.90
CA GLU A 100 4.74 -0.68 -26.64
C GLU A 100 4.51 0.84 -26.56
N PHE A 101 5.42 1.55 -25.90
CA PHE A 101 5.27 2.98 -25.62
C PHE A 101 6.44 3.78 -26.24
N ASP A 102 6.16 4.90 -26.93
CA ASP A 102 7.14 5.68 -27.72
C ASP A 102 7.91 4.87 -28.81
N GLY A 103 7.43 3.68 -29.19
CA GLY A 103 8.17 2.75 -30.06
C GLY A 103 9.28 1.97 -29.33
N ILE A 104 9.23 1.94 -28.00
CA ILE A 104 10.08 1.12 -27.14
C ILE A 104 9.25 -0.13 -26.76
N PRO A 105 9.77 -1.36 -26.98
CA PRO A 105 9.09 -2.59 -26.60
C PRO A 105 8.81 -2.66 -25.09
N ALA A 106 7.69 -3.29 -24.74
CA ALA A 106 7.30 -3.58 -23.37
C ALA A 106 8.41 -4.27 -22.58
N THR A 107 8.63 -3.81 -21.35
CA THR A 107 9.78 -4.18 -20.49
C THR A 107 9.52 -5.37 -19.56
N ASP A 108 8.26 -5.75 -19.38
CA ASP A 108 7.83 -6.95 -18.64
C ASP A 108 6.53 -7.61 -19.20
N PRO A 109 6.45 -7.92 -20.51
CA PRO A 109 5.22 -8.41 -21.15
C PRO A 109 4.81 -9.85 -20.75
N LYS A 110 5.63 -10.53 -19.94
CA LYS A 110 5.34 -11.85 -19.36
C LYS A 110 5.02 -11.78 -17.85
N ALA A 111 5.04 -10.59 -17.23
CA ALA A 111 4.96 -10.40 -15.78
C ALA A 111 6.06 -11.16 -14.98
N LEU A 112 7.28 -11.23 -15.53
CA LEU A 112 8.48 -11.82 -14.92
C LEU A 112 8.75 -11.25 -13.51
N ARG A 113 8.41 -9.98 -13.27
CA ARG A 113 8.54 -9.35 -11.94
C ARG A 113 7.71 -10.05 -10.87
N VAL A 114 6.52 -10.56 -11.24
CA VAL A 114 5.63 -11.31 -10.34
C VAL A 114 6.20 -12.68 -10.02
N ASP A 115 6.69 -13.40 -11.03
CA ASP A 115 7.26 -14.74 -10.85
C ASP A 115 8.57 -14.69 -10.04
N ALA A 116 9.46 -13.74 -10.34
CA ALA A 116 10.71 -13.57 -9.61
C ALA A 116 10.50 -13.11 -8.16
N ALA A 117 9.58 -12.17 -7.90
CA ALA A 117 9.18 -11.82 -6.54
C ALA A 117 8.53 -13.01 -5.81
N SER A 118 7.77 -13.85 -6.51
CA SER A 118 7.12 -15.03 -5.93
C SER A 118 8.08 -16.18 -5.64
N ASP A 119 9.22 -16.29 -6.34
CA ASP A 119 10.32 -17.19 -5.97
C ASP A 119 11.11 -16.64 -4.79
N PHE A 120 11.44 -15.33 -4.82
CA PHE A 120 12.16 -14.68 -3.73
C PHE A 120 11.41 -14.74 -2.39
N VAL A 121 10.09 -14.52 -2.37
CA VAL A 121 9.27 -14.69 -1.16
C VAL A 121 9.27 -16.14 -0.64
N LYS A 122 9.37 -17.15 -1.51
CA LYS A 122 9.52 -18.55 -1.07
C LYS A 122 10.91 -18.84 -0.50
N GLU A 123 11.97 -18.31 -1.10
CA GLU A 123 13.32 -18.46 -0.55
C GLU A 123 13.52 -17.69 0.75
N LEU A 124 12.89 -16.51 0.92
CA LEU A 124 12.82 -15.81 2.21
C LEU A 124 12.06 -16.61 3.26
N ALA A 125 10.90 -17.19 2.90
CA ALA A 125 10.15 -18.06 3.81
C ALA A 125 10.97 -19.29 4.24
N ARG A 126 11.62 -19.94 3.27
CA ARG A 126 12.50 -21.09 3.49
C ARG A 126 13.70 -20.70 4.35
N TYR A 127 14.35 -19.56 4.08
CA TYR A 127 15.46 -19.04 4.88
C TYR A 127 15.02 -18.71 6.33
N GLY A 128 13.84 -18.10 6.53
CA GLY A 128 13.29 -17.86 7.86
C GLY A 128 12.97 -19.16 8.63
N GLN A 129 12.36 -20.14 7.95
CA GLN A 129 12.12 -21.48 8.51
C GLN A 129 13.41 -22.26 8.83
N GLU A 130 14.44 -22.11 8.00
CA GLU A 130 15.76 -22.72 8.23
C GLU A 130 16.49 -22.03 9.39
N THR A 131 16.54 -20.70 9.43
CA THR A 131 17.35 -19.93 10.41
C THR A 131 16.65 -19.60 11.72
N GLY A 132 15.31 -19.68 11.78
CA GLY A 132 14.48 -19.25 12.92
C GLY A 132 14.13 -17.76 12.94
N VAL A 133 14.47 -17.00 11.90
CA VAL A 133 14.18 -15.56 11.79
C VAL A 133 12.69 -15.34 11.45
N ASP A 134 12.00 -14.47 12.19
CA ASP A 134 10.67 -13.98 11.78
C ASP A 134 10.81 -12.94 10.66
N ILE A 135 10.38 -13.31 9.46
CA ILE A 135 10.44 -12.46 8.27
C ILE A 135 9.02 -12.08 7.88
N ARG A 136 8.71 -10.79 7.88
CA ARG A 136 7.40 -10.25 7.46
C ARG A 136 7.54 -9.53 6.13
N VAL A 137 6.60 -9.78 5.22
CA VAL A 137 6.58 -9.13 3.90
C VAL A 137 5.26 -8.39 3.70
N ARG A 138 5.34 -7.21 3.08
CA ARG A 138 4.18 -6.45 2.59
C ARG A 138 4.40 -6.11 1.12
N THR A 139 3.32 -5.99 0.34
CA THR A 139 3.39 -5.49 -1.04
C THR A 139 2.81 -4.10 -1.17
N ALA A 140 3.29 -3.34 -2.14
CA ALA A 140 2.75 -2.04 -2.54
C ALA A 140 2.91 -1.85 -4.06
N GLY A 141 2.09 -0.99 -4.66
CA GLY A 141 2.17 -0.61 -6.08
C GLY A 141 2.59 0.85 -6.27
N PHE A 142 3.15 1.19 -7.42
CA PHE A 142 3.33 2.60 -7.81
C PHE A 142 3.21 2.86 -9.32
N GLY A 143 2.81 4.08 -9.67
CA GLY A 143 2.57 4.53 -11.05
C GLY A 143 2.12 5.98 -11.09
N GLU A 144 0.80 6.24 -11.16
CA GLU A 144 0.23 7.60 -11.02
C GLU A 144 0.21 8.11 -9.56
N GLY A 145 0.71 7.29 -8.63
CA GLY A 145 0.90 7.59 -7.22
C GLY A 145 1.50 6.36 -6.53
N TYR A 146 1.32 6.27 -5.22
CA TYR A 146 1.69 5.09 -4.42
C TYR A 146 0.45 4.43 -3.80
N TYR A 147 0.43 3.09 -3.79
CA TYR A 147 -0.74 2.29 -3.44
C TYR A 147 -0.37 1.18 -2.45
N ASN A 148 -0.89 1.24 -1.23
CA ASN A 148 -0.59 0.28 -0.15
C ASN A 148 -1.84 -0.17 0.65
N ASP A 149 -3.05 0.09 0.14
CA ASP A 149 -4.30 -0.18 0.87
C ASP A 149 -4.53 -1.69 1.07
N GLU A 150 -4.79 -2.08 2.32
CA GLU A 150 -4.76 -3.47 2.78
C GLU A 150 -5.63 -4.46 1.98
N PRO A 151 -6.88 -4.17 1.56
CA PRO A 151 -7.67 -5.14 0.78
C PRO A 151 -7.09 -5.41 -0.62
N ASN A 152 -6.30 -4.48 -1.17
CA ASN A 152 -5.72 -4.59 -2.50
C ASN A 152 -4.23 -4.99 -2.49
N TYR A 153 -3.44 -4.51 -1.53
CA TYR A 153 -1.97 -4.66 -1.49
C TYR A 153 -1.48 -5.46 -0.28
N GLY A 154 -2.36 -5.77 0.67
CA GLY A 154 -2.05 -6.56 1.86
C GLY A 154 -1.49 -5.76 3.03
N SER A 155 -1.54 -6.39 4.19
CA SER A 155 -0.83 -5.97 5.41
C SER A 155 0.62 -6.49 5.40
N TRP A 156 1.33 -6.31 6.52
CA TRP A 156 2.51 -7.12 6.82
C TRP A 156 2.07 -8.55 7.15
N SER A 157 2.63 -9.55 6.46
CA SER A 157 2.33 -10.96 6.67
C SER A 157 3.63 -11.73 6.93
N ALA A 158 3.70 -12.45 8.06
CA ALA A 158 4.84 -13.28 8.43
C ALA A 158 4.96 -14.52 7.52
N LEU A 159 6.18 -14.85 7.09
CA LEU A 159 6.47 -15.97 6.21
C LEU A 159 6.70 -17.31 6.95
N SER A 160 6.40 -17.35 8.25
CA SER A 160 6.60 -18.51 9.12
C SER A 160 5.69 -19.71 8.79
N ASP A 161 4.62 -19.53 8.01
CA ASP A 161 3.82 -20.64 7.47
C ASP A 161 3.30 -20.42 6.03
N ASP A 162 2.84 -21.52 5.41
CA ASP A 162 2.31 -21.55 4.04
C ASP A 162 1.14 -20.58 3.79
N ARG A 163 0.42 -20.14 4.82
CA ARG A 163 -0.71 -19.20 4.68
C ARG A 163 -0.19 -17.79 4.46
N GLY A 164 0.84 -17.37 5.21
CA GLY A 164 1.49 -16.08 5.02
C GLY A 164 2.20 -16.00 3.67
N VAL A 165 2.94 -17.05 3.30
CA VAL A 165 3.54 -17.19 1.95
C VAL A 165 2.46 -17.15 0.87
N GLY A 166 1.38 -17.90 1.06
CA GLY A 166 0.24 -17.95 0.14
C GLY A 166 -0.51 -16.63 -0.01
N GLU A 167 -0.60 -15.83 1.06
CA GLU A 167 -1.15 -14.47 1.02
C GLU A 167 -0.27 -13.54 0.20
N VAL A 168 1.03 -13.44 0.52
CA VAL A 168 1.95 -12.52 -0.17
C VAL A 168 2.08 -12.88 -1.66
N VAL A 169 2.25 -14.16 -1.99
CA VAL A 169 2.24 -14.64 -3.38
C VAL A 169 0.87 -14.41 -4.05
N GLY A 170 -0.22 -14.46 -3.28
CA GLY A 170 -1.57 -14.11 -3.73
C GLY A 170 -1.75 -12.62 -4.05
N GLN A 171 -1.10 -11.72 -3.31
CA GLN A 171 -1.06 -10.29 -3.61
C GLN A 171 -0.16 -10.01 -4.82
N LEU A 172 1.04 -10.61 -4.87
CA LEU A 172 1.98 -10.47 -6.00
C LEU A 172 1.33 -10.86 -7.34
N LYS A 173 0.56 -11.95 -7.37
CA LYS A 173 -0.17 -12.40 -8.57
C LYS A 173 -1.17 -11.35 -9.12
N LYS A 174 -1.73 -10.47 -8.29
CA LYS A 174 -2.62 -9.39 -8.76
C LYS A 174 -1.89 -8.36 -9.63
N PHE A 175 -0.56 -8.24 -9.52
CA PHE A 175 0.21 -7.31 -10.35
C PHE A 175 0.37 -7.74 -11.82
N GLN A 176 -0.04 -8.96 -12.19
CA GLN A 176 -0.19 -9.36 -13.59
C GLN A 176 -1.27 -8.52 -14.32
N GLU A 177 -2.25 -7.95 -13.60
CA GLU A 177 -3.32 -7.11 -14.16
C GLU A 177 -3.22 -5.61 -13.81
N ARG A 178 -2.23 -5.23 -12.97
CA ARG A 178 -1.91 -3.85 -12.55
C ARG A 178 -0.76 -3.31 -13.38
N THR A 179 -1.12 -2.76 -14.54
CA THR A 179 -0.20 -2.30 -15.59
C THR A 179 -0.87 -1.18 -16.42
N LYS A 180 -1.57 -0.27 -15.74
CA LYS A 180 -2.55 0.66 -16.34
C LYS A 180 -2.33 2.13 -16.01
N ASP A 181 -1.32 2.43 -15.20
CA ASP A 181 -0.99 3.81 -14.83
C ASP A 181 -0.21 4.46 -15.98
N ASN A 182 -0.57 5.71 -16.33
CA ASN A 182 0.01 6.41 -17.49
C ASN A 182 1.40 7.02 -17.19
N PHE A 183 1.80 7.03 -15.92
CA PHE A 183 3.00 7.66 -15.41
C PHE A 183 3.71 6.75 -14.39
N THR A 184 4.95 7.10 -14.07
CA THR A 184 5.86 6.31 -13.24
C THR A 184 6.51 7.25 -12.21
N GLN A 185 5.71 7.70 -11.23
CA GLN A 185 6.06 8.79 -10.31
C GLN A 185 6.92 8.30 -9.13
N TYR A 186 8.23 8.17 -9.39
CA TYR A 186 9.23 7.77 -8.39
C TYR A 186 9.16 8.54 -7.04
N PRO A 187 8.98 9.88 -6.99
CA PRO A 187 8.90 10.62 -5.73
C PRO A 187 7.78 10.10 -4.81
N ASP A 188 6.60 9.80 -5.37
CA ASP A 188 5.46 9.26 -4.61
C ASP A 188 5.78 7.85 -4.11
N ALA A 189 6.41 7.03 -4.96
CA ALA A 189 6.80 5.66 -4.62
C ALA A 189 7.78 5.60 -3.44
N PHE A 190 8.84 6.42 -3.46
CA PHE A 190 9.84 6.45 -2.41
C PHE A 190 9.35 7.14 -1.13
N GLN A 191 8.51 8.18 -1.23
CA GLN A 191 7.86 8.77 -0.05
C GLN A 191 6.86 7.81 0.60
N GLY A 192 6.08 7.08 -0.21
CA GLY A 192 5.13 6.08 0.26
C GLY A 192 5.81 4.85 0.88
N ALA A 193 6.93 4.41 0.28
CA ALA A 193 7.77 3.37 0.82
C ALA A 193 8.41 3.78 2.17
N LEU A 194 8.93 5.01 2.28
CA LEU A 194 9.44 5.57 3.53
C LEU A 194 8.37 5.58 4.64
N ALA A 195 7.14 6.00 4.33
CA ALA A 195 6.04 5.97 5.29
C ALA A 195 5.63 4.54 5.68
N THR A 196 5.67 3.58 4.74
CA THR A 196 5.21 2.20 4.97
C THR A 196 6.26 1.35 5.69
N ALA A 197 7.54 1.49 5.34
CA ALA A 197 8.65 0.78 5.98
C ALA A 197 9.14 1.48 7.26
N GLY A 198 9.12 2.82 7.32
CA GLY A 198 9.46 3.58 8.53
C GLY A 198 8.49 3.37 9.68
N ALA A 199 7.24 2.96 9.41
CA ALA A 199 6.24 2.56 10.40
C ALA A 199 6.41 1.11 10.91
N SER A 200 7.42 0.37 10.44
CA SER A 200 7.74 -0.97 10.95
C SER A 200 8.59 -0.91 12.22
N ASP A 201 8.23 -1.75 13.20
CA ASP A 201 8.93 -2.04 14.46
C ASP A 201 10.07 -3.07 14.32
N ALA A 202 10.32 -3.59 13.12
CA ALA A 202 11.43 -4.51 12.90
C ALA A 202 12.79 -3.76 12.95
N PRO A 203 13.84 -4.35 13.56
CA PRO A 203 15.16 -3.74 13.59
C PRO A 203 15.80 -3.68 12.21
N CYS A 204 15.65 -4.74 11.41
CA CYS A 204 16.16 -4.84 10.05
C CYS A 204 15.01 -4.61 9.06
N ARG A 205 15.14 -3.57 8.24
CA ARG A 205 14.07 -3.13 7.32
C ARG A 205 14.61 -2.92 5.92
N ALA A 206 13.87 -3.36 4.91
CA ALA A 206 14.24 -3.23 3.51
C ALA A 206 13.06 -2.80 2.62
N VAL A 207 13.37 -2.08 1.56
CA VAL A 207 12.48 -1.80 0.43
C VAL A 207 13.09 -2.44 -0.81
N MET A 208 12.33 -3.25 -1.54
CA MET A 208 12.73 -3.79 -2.85
C MET A 208 11.78 -3.28 -3.93
N ILE A 209 12.29 -2.44 -4.83
CA ILE A 209 11.50 -1.85 -5.93
C ILE A 209 11.75 -2.56 -7.27
N PHE A 210 10.68 -2.97 -7.95
CA PHE A 210 10.69 -3.57 -9.29
C PHE A 210 10.15 -2.57 -10.30
N SER A 211 10.96 -2.12 -11.27
CA SER A 211 10.58 -1.12 -12.29
C SER A 211 11.49 -1.19 -13.52
N ASP A 212 11.07 -0.59 -14.64
CA ASP A 212 11.88 -0.53 -15.87
C ASP A 212 12.86 0.67 -15.96
N GLY A 213 12.91 1.51 -14.91
CA GLY A 213 13.80 2.67 -14.83
C GLY A 213 13.23 3.95 -15.44
N LYS A 214 12.13 3.89 -16.21
CA LYS A 214 11.58 5.05 -16.95
C LYS A 214 10.72 5.94 -16.04
N MET A 215 11.38 6.77 -15.22
CA MET A 215 10.71 7.83 -14.45
C MET A 215 9.94 8.78 -15.38
N THR A 216 8.63 8.95 -15.12
CA THR A 216 7.75 9.86 -15.86
C THR A 216 6.78 10.56 -14.90
N MET A 217 6.49 11.83 -15.18
CA MET A 217 5.74 12.71 -14.28
C MET A 217 4.51 13.30 -14.98
N LYS A 218 3.43 13.51 -14.22
CA LYS A 218 2.15 14.03 -14.73
C LYS A 218 2.10 15.55 -14.84
N ASP A 219 2.45 16.23 -13.74
CA ASP A 219 2.24 17.67 -13.55
C ASP A 219 3.55 18.47 -13.36
N GLN A 220 4.71 17.81 -13.41
CA GLN A 220 6.04 18.42 -13.18
C GLN A 220 7.11 17.88 -14.14
N ASP A 221 8.26 18.54 -14.18
CA ASP A 221 9.42 18.10 -14.97
C ASP A 221 10.15 16.91 -14.30
N ALA A 222 10.61 15.95 -15.10
CA ALA A 222 11.21 14.72 -14.60
C ALA A 222 12.64 14.90 -14.05
N ASP A 223 13.45 15.80 -14.61
CA ASP A 223 14.81 16.08 -14.11
C ASP A 223 14.75 16.89 -12.81
N ALA A 224 13.80 17.83 -12.71
CA ALA A 224 13.50 18.52 -11.46
C ALA A 224 13.03 17.54 -10.37
N ALA A 225 12.09 16.65 -10.71
CA ALA A 225 11.58 15.63 -9.79
C ALA A 225 12.67 14.61 -9.36
N ARG A 226 13.61 14.24 -10.26
CA ARG A 226 14.79 13.44 -9.91
C ARG A 226 15.71 14.18 -8.95
N THR A 227 15.87 15.49 -9.13
CA THR A 227 16.69 16.33 -8.25
C THR A 227 16.14 16.35 -6.82
N ASP A 228 14.82 16.52 -6.65
CA ASP A 228 14.17 16.52 -5.33
C ASP A 228 14.15 15.11 -4.69
N LEU A 229 13.94 14.06 -5.48
CA LEU A 229 14.05 12.66 -5.05
C LEU A 229 15.42 12.33 -4.45
N CYS A 230 16.48 12.86 -5.08
CA CYS A 230 17.88 12.54 -4.81
C CYS A 230 18.60 13.51 -3.86
N ALA A 231 17.95 14.59 -3.43
CA ALA A 231 18.50 15.57 -2.50
C ALA A 231 18.84 14.97 -1.11
N ALA A 232 19.66 15.67 -0.33
CA ALA A 232 20.02 15.31 1.05
C ALA A 232 18.81 15.26 2.02
N GLN A 233 17.71 15.91 1.65
CA GLN A 233 16.41 15.86 2.35
C GLN A 233 15.32 15.19 1.50
N GLY A 234 15.71 14.47 0.44
CA GLY A 234 14.84 13.64 -0.39
C GLY A 234 14.54 12.29 0.28
N PRO A 235 13.49 11.56 -0.14
CA PRO A 235 13.08 10.33 0.52
C PRO A 235 14.12 9.20 0.42
N VAL A 236 15.04 9.24 -0.57
CA VAL A 236 16.16 8.28 -0.66
C VAL A 236 17.15 8.46 0.49
N ALA A 237 17.51 9.71 0.83
CA ALA A 237 18.36 9.99 1.99
C ALA A 237 17.65 9.61 3.31
N ALA A 238 16.37 9.97 3.44
CA ALA A 238 15.59 9.66 4.64
C ALA A 238 15.39 8.14 4.86
N LEU A 239 15.29 7.32 3.81
CA LEU A 239 15.30 5.86 3.91
C LEU A 239 16.65 5.36 4.45
N ARG A 240 17.77 5.83 3.90
CA ARG A 240 19.13 5.48 4.34
C ARG A 240 19.36 5.83 5.82
N ARG A 241 19.08 7.08 6.24
CA ARG A 241 19.15 7.52 7.66
C ARG A 241 18.18 6.79 8.59
N SER A 242 17.08 6.24 8.07
CA SER A 242 16.18 5.38 8.84
C SER A 242 16.72 3.95 9.05
N GLY A 243 17.88 3.62 8.49
CA GLY A 243 18.43 2.27 8.47
C GLY A 243 17.64 1.31 7.58
N ILE A 244 16.97 1.82 6.54
CA ILE A 244 16.13 1.02 5.64
C ILE A 244 16.93 0.77 4.36
N HIS A 245 17.25 -0.50 4.08
CA HIS A 245 18.01 -0.92 2.90
C HIS A 245 17.20 -0.71 1.62
N ILE A 246 17.85 -0.27 0.53
CA ILE A 246 17.19 0.09 -0.73
C ILE A 246 17.64 -0.84 -1.86
N PHE A 247 16.90 -1.92 -2.08
CA PHE A 247 17.12 -2.83 -3.21
C PHE A 247 16.32 -2.39 -4.43
N SER A 248 16.94 -2.46 -5.62
CA SER A 248 16.28 -2.09 -6.87
C SER A 248 16.44 -3.17 -7.92
N VAL A 249 15.40 -3.36 -8.74
CA VAL A 249 15.30 -4.44 -9.72
C VAL A 249 14.90 -3.84 -11.07
N GLY A 250 15.88 -3.74 -11.97
CA GLY A 250 15.71 -3.13 -13.28
C GLY A 250 15.17 -4.10 -14.32
N LEU A 251 13.92 -3.93 -14.74
CA LEU A 251 13.24 -4.75 -15.73
C LEU A 251 13.60 -4.28 -17.15
N THR A 252 14.23 -5.13 -17.96
CA THR A 252 14.69 -4.75 -19.32
C THR A 252 14.08 -5.56 -20.46
N ALA A 253 13.64 -6.79 -20.23
CA ALA A 253 13.32 -7.77 -21.27
C ALA A 253 14.39 -7.91 -22.39
N GLY A 254 15.67 -7.70 -22.06
CA GLY A 254 16.78 -7.67 -23.02
C GLY A 254 16.92 -6.37 -23.83
N GLY A 255 16.14 -5.34 -23.51
CA GLY A 255 16.22 -3.99 -24.07
C GLY A 255 17.44 -3.19 -23.59
N ARG A 256 17.55 -1.95 -24.07
CA ARG A 256 18.60 -0.98 -23.71
C ARG A 256 18.03 0.24 -22.97
N GLN A 257 17.20 -0.01 -21.96
CA GLN A 257 16.72 1.03 -21.05
C GLN A 257 17.88 1.61 -20.23
N ASP A 258 17.77 2.88 -19.84
CA ASP A 258 18.73 3.47 -18.90
C ASP A 258 18.37 3.13 -17.46
N MET A 259 19.23 2.35 -16.81
CA MET A 259 19.09 1.95 -15.42
C MET A 259 19.90 2.84 -14.45
N SER A 260 20.43 3.98 -14.93
CA SER A 260 21.20 4.93 -14.10
C SER A 260 20.46 5.32 -12.82
N LEU A 261 19.17 5.68 -12.92
CA LEU A 261 18.37 6.12 -11.78
C LEU A 261 18.26 5.05 -10.68
N LEU A 262 17.96 3.80 -11.04
CA LEU A 262 17.83 2.71 -10.06
C LEU A 262 19.17 2.39 -9.38
N LYS A 263 20.27 2.47 -10.13
CA LYS A 263 21.62 2.34 -9.58
C LYS A 263 21.99 3.50 -8.65
N ASP A 264 21.79 4.74 -9.08
CA ASP A 264 22.07 5.92 -8.26
C ASP A 264 21.31 5.85 -6.91
N ILE A 265 20.04 5.41 -6.94
CA ILE A 265 19.19 5.24 -5.76
C ILE A 265 19.73 4.19 -4.78
N SER A 266 20.29 3.09 -5.27
CA SER A 266 20.63 1.91 -4.43
C SER A 266 22.13 1.76 -4.14
N GLU A 267 23.01 2.20 -5.03
CA GLU A 267 24.45 1.90 -5.03
C GLU A 267 25.35 3.16 -4.94
N SER A 268 24.80 4.39 -4.86
CA SER A 268 25.61 5.63 -4.93
C SER A 268 25.39 6.61 -3.77
N ASP A 269 26.48 7.02 -3.12
CA ASP A 269 26.51 8.01 -2.02
C ASP A 269 26.33 9.46 -2.50
N MET A 270 26.59 9.73 -3.79
CA MET A 270 26.78 11.10 -4.33
C MET A 270 25.84 11.49 -5.46
N GLN A 271 25.03 10.55 -5.98
CA GLN A 271 24.13 10.79 -7.11
C GLN A 271 22.65 10.75 -6.71
N CYS A 272 22.30 9.97 -5.69
CA CYS A 272 20.97 9.99 -5.09
C CYS A 272 21.02 9.63 -3.61
N GLY A 273 20.42 10.46 -2.74
CA GLY A 273 20.56 10.35 -1.29
C GLY A 273 21.80 11.08 -0.75
N ASN A 274 22.17 12.20 -1.38
CA ASN A 274 23.44 12.90 -1.16
C ASN A 274 23.75 13.18 0.32
N GLY A 275 24.86 12.62 0.82
CA GLY A 275 25.28 12.73 2.21
C GLY A 275 25.18 11.40 2.98
N GLU A 276 24.37 10.47 2.49
CA GLU A 276 24.13 9.16 3.11
C GLU A 276 24.81 8.04 2.33
N THR A 277 25.57 7.20 3.03
CA THR A 277 26.19 5.99 2.45
C THR A 277 25.13 5.08 1.83
N ALA A 278 25.40 4.57 0.64
CA ALA A 278 24.53 3.60 -0.03
C ALA A 278 24.46 2.28 0.76
N ASN A 279 23.23 1.86 1.07
CA ASN A 279 22.91 0.66 1.85
C ASN A 279 22.08 -0.35 1.02
N GLY A 280 22.29 -0.36 -0.30
CA GLY A 280 21.44 -1.04 -1.27
C GLY A 280 22.21 -1.75 -2.38
N GLN A 281 21.46 -2.35 -3.31
CA GLN A 281 22.01 -3.04 -4.48
C GLN A 281 21.05 -2.99 -5.67
N PHE A 282 21.59 -2.91 -6.89
CA PHE A 282 20.84 -3.02 -8.14
C PHE A 282 20.92 -4.43 -8.73
N PHE A 283 19.77 -5.03 -9.02
CA PHE A 283 19.61 -6.32 -9.67
C PHE A 283 19.16 -6.15 -11.13
N ALA A 284 19.95 -6.67 -12.08
CA ALA A 284 19.71 -6.54 -13.51
C ALA A 284 18.73 -7.61 -14.03
N GLY A 285 17.43 -7.28 -14.12
CA GLY A 285 16.39 -8.13 -14.69
C GLY A 285 16.45 -8.16 -16.23
N ALA A 286 17.35 -9.00 -16.77
CA ALA A 286 17.37 -9.35 -18.19
C ALA A 286 16.29 -10.37 -18.56
N ASP A 287 16.16 -11.41 -17.74
CA ASP A 287 15.15 -12.47 -17.78
C ASP A 287 14.90 -13.02 -16.36
N ALA A 288 13.89 -13.90 -16.20
CA ALA A 288 13.51 -14.41 -14.89
C ALA A 288 14.57 -15.33 -14.26
N ALA A 289 15.33 -16.09 -15.06
CA ALA A 289 16.32 -17.03 -14.55
C ALA A 289 17.52 -16.28 -13.95
N GLY A 290 18.03 -15.27 -14.67
CA GLY A 290 19.08 -14.38 -14.19
C GLY A 290 18.65 -13.57 -12.96
N LEU A 291 17.39 -13.17 -12.87
CA LEU A 291 16.86 -12.44 -11.71
C LEU A 291 16.67 -13.33 -10.47
N MET A 292 16.11 -14.54 -10.64
CA MET A 292 16.06 -15.53 -9.55
C MET A 292 17.47 -15.93 -9.09
N ALA A 293 18.42 -16.06 -10.02
CA ALA A 293 19.81 -16.36 -9.70
C ALA A 293 20.48 -15.23 -8.89
N ALA A 294 20.21 -13.98 -9.25
CA ALA A 294 20.69 -12.82 -8.51
C ALA A 294 20.15 -12.82 -7.07
N PHE A 295 18.83 -12.94 -6.87
CA PHE A 295 18.23 -12.99 -5.54
C PHE A 295 18.73 -14.17 -4.69
N ARG A 296 18.76 -15.39 -5.25
CA ARG A 296 19.28 -16.58 -4.57
C ARG A 296 20.76 -16.47 -4.21
N SER A 297 21.55 -15.74 -4.98
CA SER A 297 22.96 -15.45 -4.66
C SER A 297 23.17 -14.31 -3.66
N ALA A 298 22.13 -13.53 -3.36
CA ALA A 298 22.20 -12.37 -2.47
C ALA A 298 21.77 -12.69 -1.02
N LEU A 299 21.01 -13.77 -0.81
CA LEU A 299 20.72 -14.30 0.52
C LEU A 299 21.99 -14.98 1.12
N PRO A 300 22.33 -14.74 2.40
CA PRO A 300 23.46 -15.41 3.04
C PRO A 300 23.26 -16.92 3.08
N ALA A 301 24.32 -17.62 2.68
CA ALA A 301 24.38 -19.07 2.68
C ALA A 301 25.72 -19.52 3.29
N GLY A 302 25.95 -19.12 4.54
CA GLY A 302 27.05 -19.66 5.34
C GLY A 302 26.89 -21.17 5.48
N GLY A 303 28.00 -21.91 5.43
CA GLY A 303 27.94 -23.37 5.31
C GLY A 303 27.49 -23.86 3.93
N SER A 304 27.42 -23.00 2.91
CA SER A 304 27.22 -23.45 1.53
C SER A 304 28.51 -23.52 0.71
N TYR A 305 28.54 -24.38 -0.29
CA TYR A 305 29.51 -24.38 -1.38
C TYR A 305 28.74 -24.08 -2.66
N SER A 306 29.21 -23.12 -3.46
CA SER A 306 28.53 -22.74 -4.70
C SER A 306 29.54 -22.50 -5.82
N ARG A 307 29.07 -22.67 -7.07
CA ARG A 307 29.81 -22.33 -8.29
C ARG A 307 28.85 -21.71 -9.29
N ALA A 308 29.31 -20.66 -9.97
CA ALA A 308 28.57 -19.90 -10.97
C ALA A 308 29.26 -19.99 -12.34
N GLY A 309 28.56 -19.63 -13.42
CA GLY A 309 29.12 -19.62 -14.78
C GLY A 309 29.57 -20.98 -15.32
N MET A 310 29.20 -22.09 -14.68
CA MET A 310 29.57 -23.44 -15.12
C MET A 310 28.85 -23.76 -16.43
N ASN A 311 29.53 -24.41 -17.37
CA ASN A 311 28.85 -24.90 -18.57
C ASN A 311 27.82 -25.97 -18.19
N ILE A 312 26.66 -26.02 -18.84
CA ILE A 312 25.57 -26.96 -18.52
C ILE A 312 25.98 -28.45 -18.58
N ASN A 313 27.09 -28.80 -19.25
CA ASN A 313 27.64 -30.15 -19.30
C ASN A 313 28.78 -30.39 -18.28
N GLU A 314 29.21 -29.37 -17.55
CA GLU A 314 30.21 -29.46 -16.48
C GLU A 314 29.56 -29.94 -15.17
N PRO A 315 30.12 -30.93 -14.47
CA PRO A 315 29.59 -31.38 -13.18
C PRO A 315 29.93 -30.43 -12.03
N PHE A 316 28.99 -30.31 -11.09
CA PHE A 316 29.20 -29.75 -9.76
C PHE A 316 29.56 -30.87 -8.79
N GLU A 317 30.86 -31.04 -8.52
CA GLU A 317 31.40 -32.06 -7.61
C GLU A 317 31.56 -31.51 -6.18
N PHE A 318 31.14 -32.27 -5.17
CA PHE A 318 31.30 -31.95 -3.74
C PHE A 318 31.54 -33.22 -2.90
N VAL A 319 32.13 -33.09 -1.72
CA VAL A 319 32.41 -34.19 -0.77
C VAL A 319 31.61 -33.99 0.52
N LEU A 320 30.84 -35.01 0.90
CA LEU A 320 30.07 -35.06 2.16
C LEU A 320 30.71 -36.03 3.16
N ASP A 321 30.40 -35.80 4.44
CA ASP A 321 30.72 -36.67 5.57
C ASP A 321 29.46 -37.08 6.35
N ASN A 322 29.62 -37.79 7.48
CA ASN A 322 28.51 -38.34 8.25
C ASN A 322 27.98 -37.40 9.35
N SER A 323 28.51 -36.19 9.49
CA SER A 323 28.00 -35.15 10.38
C SER A 323 27.07 -34.15 9.68
N VAL A 324 27.16 -34.02 8.34
CA VAL A 324 26.47 -32.99 7.56
C VAL A 324 25.14 -33.44 6.93
N SER A 325 24.14 -33.85 7.72
CA SER A 325 22.75 -34.06 7.27
C SER A 325 21.80 -33.14 8.04
N PRO A 326 20.74 -32.58 7.43
CA PRO A 326 20.39 -32.65 5.99
C PRO A 326 21.28 -31.78 5.08
N ILE A 327 21.07 -31.89 3.78
CA ILE A 327 21.67 -31.03 2.73
C ILE A 327 20.57 -30.44 1.85
N ARG A 328 20.65 -29.14 1.52
CA ARG A 328 19.87 -28.51 0.44
C ARG A 328 20.78 -28.23 -0.74
N LEU A 329 20.39 -28.65 -1.94
CA LEU A 329 21.11 -28.45 -3.21
C LEU A 329 20.18 -27.74 -4.19
N SER A 330 20.64 -26.66 -4.83
CA SER A 330 19.89 -25.93 -5.85
C SER A 330 20.71 -25.86 -7.14
N GLY A 331 20.04 -26.03 -8.28
CA GLY A 331 20.60 -25.90 -9.63
C GLY A 331 19.75 -24.96 -10.47
N LEU A 332 20.37 -23.95 -11.08
CA LEU A 332 19.67 -22.83 -11.70
C LEU A 332 20.41 -22.35 -12.96
N PRO A 333 19.80 -22.46 -14.16
CA PRO A 333 20.27 -21.75 -15.34
C PRO A 333 20.42 -20.24 -15.08
N GLU A 334 21.51 -19.62 -15.54
CA GLU A 334 21.77 -18.20 -15.25
C GLU A 334 21.03 -17.23 -16.20
N LYS A 335 20.33 -17.77 -17.20
CA LYS A 335 19.57 -17.05 -18.23
C LYS A 335 18.40 -17.91 -18.75
N ASP A 336 17.39 -17.29 -19.35
CA ASP A 336 16.30 -18.00 -20.03
C ASP A 336 16.90 -18.83 -21.18
N LEU A 337 16.79 -20.16 -21.06
CA LEU A 337 17.30 -21.12 -22.02
C LEU A 337 16.53 -21.09 -23.36
N ASN A 338 15.36 -20.44 -23.41
CA ASN A 338 14.50 -20.31 -24.60
C ASN A 338 14.13 -21.66 -25.26
N VAL A 339 14.13 -22.75 -24.47
CA VAL A 339 13.73 -24.10 -24.92
C VAL A 339 12.30 -24.47 -24.50
N PRO A 340 11.59 -25.27 -25.31
CA PRO A 340 10.40 -25.99 -24.88
C PRO A 340 10.67 -26.88 -23.66
N ALA A 341 9.66 -27.10 -22.81
CA ALA A 341 9.80 -27.88 -21.58
C ALA A 341 10.22 -29.36 -21.82
N ASP A 342 9.85 -29.95 -22.95
CA ASP A 342 10.30 -31.29 -23.38
C ASP A 342 11.77 -31.34 -23.81
N LYS A 343 12.44 -30.18 -23.87
CA LYS A 343 13.87 -29.98 -24.17
C LYS A 343 14.62 -29.29 -23.03
N ALA A 344 14.00 -29.12 -21.85
CA ALA A 344 14.66 -28.60 -20.67
C ALA A 344 15.85 -29.51 -20.27
N PRO A 345 16.94 -28.97 -19.71
CA PRO A 345 18.06 -29.78 -19.26
C PRO A 345 17.63 -30.65 -18.08
N ILE A 346 17.88 -31.96 -18.17
CA ILE A 346 17.45 -32.93 -17.14
C ILE A 346 18.55 -33.02 -16.06
N PRO A 347 18.30 -32.61 -14.80
CA PRO A 347 19.28 -32.75 -13.74
C PRO A 347 19.47 -34.22 -13.33
N TYR A 348 20.68 -34.55 -12.92
CA TYR A 348 21.04 -35.85 -12.37
C TYR A 348 21.93 -35.71 -11.13
N LEU A 349 21.95 -36.77 -10.32
CA LEU A 349 22.79 -36.89 -9.14
C LEU A 349 23.55 -38.22 -9.19
N ILE A 350 24.82 -38.22 -8.76
CA ILE A 350 25.66 -39.40 -8.59
C ILE A 350 26.05 -39.50 -7.11
N ALA A 351 25.69 -40.61 -6.47
CA ALA A 351 26.15 -40.97 -5.13
C ALA A 351 27.58 -41.55 -5.16
N PRO A 352 28.32 -41.56 -4.03
CA PRO A 352 29.66 -42.14 -3.96
C PRO A 352 29.73 -43.57 -4.51
N GLY A 353 30.56 -43.78 -5.55
CA GLY A 353 30.69 -45.08 -6.24
C GLY A 353 29.48 -45.53 -7.06
N GLY A 354 28.43 -44.71 -7.17
CA GLY A 354 27.18 -45.02 -7.86
C GLY A 354 27.23 -44.84 -9.38
N GLN A 355 26.05 -44.75 -9.98
CA GLN A 355 25.84 -44.36 -11.38
C GLN A 355 24.91 -43.13 -11.42
N PRO A 356 24.89 -42.34 -12.51
CA PRO A 356 24.01 -41.18 -12.62
C PRO A 356 22.53 -41.58 -12.55
N VAL A 357 21.79 -40.94 -11.64
CA VAL A 357 20.33 -41.07 -11.51
C VAL A 357 19.70 -39.74 -11.90
N GLU A 358 18.81 -39.76 -12.89
CA GLU A 358 18.02 -38.59 -13.30
C GLU A 358 17.02 -38.23 -12.19
N LEU A 359 17.00 -36.96 -11.79
CA LEU A 359 16.08 -36.50 -10.77
C LEU A 359 14.66 -36.37 -11.35
N GLN A 360 13.67 -36.72 -10.55
CA GLN A 360 12.25 -36.71 -10.90
C GLN A 360 11.45 -36.03 -9.78
N PRO A 361 10.37 -35.29 -10.09
CA PRO A 361 9.63 -34.53 -9.08
C PRO A 361 9.05 -35.43 -7.99
N GLY A 362 9.17 -35.00 -6.73
CA GLY A 362 8.78 -35.79 -5.55
C GLY A 362 9.95 -36.48 -4.87
N GLN A 363 9.67 -37.55 -4.13
CA GLN A 363 10.65 -38.24 -3.27
C GLN A 363 11.19 -39.52 -3.92
N SER A 364 12.49 -39.75 -3.76
CA SER A 364 13.23 -40.90 -4.28
C SER A 364 14.33 -41.33 -3.31
N THR A 365 15.05 -42.42 -3.61
CA THR A 365 16.24 -42.85 -2.86
C THR A 365 17.42 -42.98 -3.81
N ILE A 366 18.54 -42.32 -3.51
CA ILE A 366 19.76 -42.31 -4.33
C ILE A 366 20.93 -42.61 -3.40
N GLY A 367 21.62 -43.74 -3.59
CA GLY A 367 22.60 -44.23 -2.62
C GLY A 367 21.96 -44.42 -1.23
N SER A 368 22.63 -43.89 -0.20
CA SER A 368 22.14 -43.86 1.19
C SER A 368 21.45 -42.53 1.56
N ALA A 369 20.82 -41.87 0.60
CA ALA A 369 20.07 -40.63 0.79
C ALA A 369 18.62 -40.76 0.31
N THR A 370 17.68 -40.24 1.10
CA THR A 370 16.34 -39.89 0.63
C THR A 370 16.42 -38.53 -0.05
N VAL A 371 16.00 -38.45 -1.30
CA VAL A 371 16.16 -37.27 -2.16
C VAL A 371 14.80 -36.79 -2.63
N THR A 372 14.40 -35.60 -2.15
CA THR A 372 13.16 -34.91 -2.51
C THR A 372 13.47 -33.81 -3.51
N THR A 373 12.92 -33.90 -4.72
CA THR A 373 13.17 -32.96 -5.82
C THR A 373 11.94 -32.10 -6.11
N GLN A 374 12.15 -30.79 -6.24
CA GLN A 374 11.17 -29.81 -6.70
C GLN A 374 11.73 -29.08 -7.93
N PHE A 375 10.88 -28.83 -8.93
CA PHE A 375 11.25 -28.06 -10.14
C PHE A 375 10.49 -26.74 -10.16
N ASN A 376 11.11 -25.69 -10.70
CA ASN A 376 10.42 -24.42 -10.94
C ASN A 376 9.73 -24.45 -12.30
N GLU A 377 8.44 -24.09 -12.35
CA GLU A 377 7.62 -24.12 -13.57
C GLU A 377 7.91 -22.95 -14.54
N SER A 378 8.39 -21.82 -14.03
CA SER A 378 8.68 -20.60 -14.80
C SER A 378 10.09 -20.57 -15.39
N VAL A 379 11.03 -21.36 -14.85
CA VAL A 379 12.43 -21.45 -15.33
C VAL A 379 12.78 -22.91 -15.66
N PRO A 380 12.66 -23.34 -16.93
CA PRO A 380 12.95 -24.71 -17.33
C PRO A 380 14.37 -25.17 -16.96
N GLY A 381 14.47 -26.25 -16.21
CA GLY A 381 15.75 -26.80 -15.71
C GLY A 381 16.17 -26.31 -14.33
N MET A 382 15.51 -25.31 -13.76
CA MET A 382 15.72 -24.92 -12.37
C MET A 382 15.15 -25.97 -11.42
N VAL A 383 15.95 -26.39 -10.43
CA VAL A 383 15.65 -27.50 -9.52
C VAL A 383 16.16 -27.22 -8.11
N ASP A 384 15.33 -27.51 -7.12
CA ASP A 384 15.70 -27.59 -5.71
C ASP A 384 15.63 -29.05 -5.25
N VAL A 385 16.64 -29.49 -4.50
CA VAL A 385 16.87 -30.87 -4.11
C VAL A 385 17.19 -30.91 -2.61
N TYR A 386 16.34 -31.53 -1.82
CA TYR A 386 16.58 -31.79 -0.40
C TYR A 386 17.05 -33.23 -0.22
N MET A 387 18.16 -33.42 0.48
CA MET A 387 18.81 -34.72 0.66
C MET A 387 18.96 -35.04 2.16
N GLU A 388 18.31 -36.10 2.61
CA GLU A 388 18.36 -36.60 3.98
C GLU A 388 19.11 -37.94 4.05
N ARG A 389 20.07 -38.06 4.96
CA ARG A 389 20.87 -39.28 5.12
C ARG A 389 20.07 -40.42 5.76
N THR A 390 20.07 -41.59 5.12
CA THR A 390 19.44 -42.83 5.64
C THR A 390 20.43 -43.95 5.97
N GLY A 391 21.72 -43.77 5.67
CA GLY A 391 22.80 -44.72 5.97
C GLY A 391 24.17 -44.08 5.77
N ASP A 392 25.24 -44.88 5.63
CA ASP A 392 26.55 -44.32 5.30
C ASP A 392 26.55 -43.76 3.87
N TRP A 393 26.87 -42.46 3.75
CA TRP A 393 26.77 -41.68 2.52
C TRP A 393 27.99 -40.80 2.25
N ALA A 394 29.03 -40.92 3.09
CA ALA A 394 30.22 -40.09 3.02
C ALA A 394 31.02 -40.37 1.73
N GLY A 395 31.58 -39.33 1.13
CA GLY A 395 32.30 -39.42 -0.13
C GLY A 395 31.94 -38.34 -1.13
N GLN A 396 32.47 -38.49 -2.34
CA GLN A 396 32.22 -37.55 -3.43
C GLN A 396 30.85 -37.80 -4.07
N TRP A 397 30.01 -36.76 -4.01
CA TRP A 397 28.76 -36.62 -4.73
C TRP A 397 28.96 -35.73 -5.96
N VAL A 398 28.13 -35.93 -6.99
CA VAL A 398 28.18 -35.15 -8.22
C VAL A 398 26.78 -34.78 -8.68
N PHE A 399 26.52 -33.49 -8.84
CA PHE A 399 25.33 -32.95 -9.50
C PHE A 399 25.68 -32.47 -10.92
N GLY A 400 24.71 -32.47 -11.82
CA GLY A 400 24.88 -31.90 -13.16
C GLY A 400 23.64 -32.08 -14.02
N TYR A 401 23.74 -31.68 -15.29
CA TYR A 401 22.63 -31.75 -16.24
C TYR A 401 22.95 -32.58 -17.48
N ARG A 402 21.92 -33.20 -18.06
CA ARG A 402 21.94 -33.76 -19.41
C ARG A 402 21.25 -32.79 -20.36
N ALA A 403 22.03 -32.10 -21.18
CA ALA A 403 21.57 -30.93 -21.94
C ALA A 403 22.10 -30.91 -23.41
N PRO A 404 21.88 -31.96 -24.21
CA PRO A 404 22.55 -32.14 -25.51
C PRO A 404 22.22 -31.07 -26.56
N ASP A 405 21.05 -30.44 -26.47
CA ASP A 405 20.56 -29.46 -27.45
C ASP A 405 21.01 -28.01 -27.15
N ILE A 406 21.60 -27.74 -25.97
CA ILE A 406 21.91 -26.39 -25.47
C ILE A 406 23.33 -26.28 -24.89
N ALA A 407 24.31 -26.89 -25.56
CA ALA A 407 25.65 -27.11 -25.02
C ALA A 407 26.44 -25.87 -24.56
N ASP A 408 26.09 -24.65 -25.02
CA ASP A 408 26.74 -23.39 -24.63
C ASP A 408 26.07 -22.68 -23.42
N ALA A 409 25.00 -23.25 -22.85
CA ALA A 409 24.31 -22.67 -21.69
C ALA A 409 25.17 -22.71 -20.42
N THR A 410 24.90 -21.78 -19.49
CA THR A 410 25.55 -21.72 -18.16
C THR A 410 24.54 -21.89 -17.03
N TYR A 411 25.00 -22.48 -15.93
CA TYR A 411 24.23 -22.66 -14.71
C TYR A 411 25.06 -22.36 -13.46
N ARG A 412 24.34 -22.01 -12.40
CA ARG A 412 24.83 -21.97 -11.02
C ARG A 412 24.36 -23.23 -10.30
N ALA A 413 25.20 -23.77 -9.42
CA ALA A 413 24.77 -24.73 -8.42
C ALA A 413 25.28 -24.33 -7.04
N GLN A 414 24.51 -24.69 -6.01
CA GLN A 414 24.78 -24.37 -4.62
C GLN A 414 24.31 -25.50 -3.72
N MET A 415 25.18 -25.98 -2.84
CA MET A 415 24.89 -26.96 -1.80
C MET A 415 25.06 -26.27 -0.43
N LEU A 416 24.01 -26.24 0.39
CA LEU A 416 24.00 -25.76 1.77
C LEU A 416 24.00 -26.96 2.74
N ILE A 417 24.97 -27.03 3.66
CA ILE A 417 24.95 -28.03 4.73
C ILE A 417 23.97 -27.62 5.83
N ARG A 418 23.30 -28.61 6.44
CA ARG A 418 22.43 -28.49 7.62
C ARG A 418 21.65 -27.16 7.66
N PRO A 419 20.75 -26.90 6.69
CA PRO A 419 20.16 -25.58 6.52
C PRO A 419 19.57 -25.03 7.82
N GLY A 420 20.03 -23.83 8.22
CA GLY A 420 19.79 -23.26 9.54
C GLY A 420 21.00 -23.24 10.48
N LEU A 421 22.08 -23.93 10.13
CA LEU A 421 23.36 -23.92 10.86
C LEU A 421 23.87 -22.48 11.06
N LYS A 422 23.94 -22.04 12.32
CA LYS A 422 24.28 -20.66 12.70
C LYS A 422 25.27 -20.63 13.88
N ILE A 423 25.94 -19.50 14.04
CA ILE A 423 26.68 -19.21 15.28
C ILE A 423 25.66 -18.69 16.30
N ALA A 424 25.70 -19.22 17.52
CA ALA A 424 24.98 -18.70 18.67
C ALA A 424 25.96 -18.14 19.70
N VAL A 425 25.54 -17.08 20.39
CA VAL A 425 26.25 -16.49 21.52
C VAL A 425 25.31 -16.58 22.73
N ASP A 426 25.80 -17.11 23.85
CA ASP A 426 24.99 -17.20 25.08
C ASP A 426 24.62 -15.80 25.59
N GLY A 427 23.44 -15.65 26.18
CA GLY A 427 22.89 -14.36 26.61
C GLY A 427 22.45 -13.41 25.49
N ALA A 428 22.69 -13.72 24.21
CA ALA A 428 22.27 -12.87 23.08
C ALA A 428 20.76 -12.94 22.79
N GLY A 429 19.98 -12.10 23.47
CA GLY A 429 18.58 -11.83 23.16
C GLY A 429 18.40 -10.75 22.07
N GLU A 430 17.18 -10.24 21.89
CA GLU A 430 16.83 -9.22 20.88
C GLU A 430 17.48 -7.83 21.07
N ASN A 431 18.32 -7.64 22.10
CA ASN A 431 18.87 -6.36 22.52
C ASN A 431 20.40 -6.31 22.36
N THR A 432 20.98 -5.10 22.33
CA THR A 432 22.43 -4.88 22.37
C THR A 432 23.07 -5.68 23.50
N LEU A 433 24.04 -6.54 23.17
CA LEU A 433 24.84 -7.23 24.18
C LEU A 433 25.61 -6.19 24.99
N SER A 434 25.34 -6.16 26.30
CA SER A 434 26.02 -5.26 27.23
C SER A 434 26.84 -6.11 28.19
N HIS A 435 28.17 -6.08 28.04
CA HIS A 435 29.09 -6.99 28.72
C HIS A 435 30.24 -6.26 29.41
N LEU A 436 30.79 -6.90 30.44
CA LEU A 436 32.05 -6.47 31.05
C LEU A 436 33.22 -7.06 30.25
N ASN A 437 34.30 -6.30 30.07
CA ASN A 437 35.52 -6.77 29.41
C ASN A 437 36.23 -7.96 30.14
N ALA A 438 35.84 -8.23 31.39
CA ALA A 438 36.29 -9.36 32.20
C ALA A 438 35.46 -10.65 32.00
N GLU A 439 34.38 -10.60 31.22
CA GLU A 439 33.52 -11.75 30.91
C GLU A 439 33.77 -12.21 29.46
N PRO A 440 34.09 -13.48 29.21
CA PRO A 440 34.21 -13.99 27.84
C PRO A 440 32.83 -14.21 27.21
N LEU A 441 32.72 -14.01 25.90
CA LEU A 441 31.54 -14.42 25.14
C LEU A 441 31.57 -15.93 24.97
N SER A 442 30.51 -16.62 25.40
CA SER A 442 30.32 -18.05 25.19
C SER A 442 29.66 -18.29 23.83
N VAL A 443 30.37 -18.97 22.91
CA VAL A 443 29.99 -19.09 21.49
C VAL A 443 29.89 -20.56 21.07
N ALA A 444 28.86 -20.94 20.33
CA ALA A 444 28.71 -22.29 19.77
C ALA A 444 28.26 -22.26 18.30
N LEU A 445 28.49 -23.37 17.59
CA LEU A 445 27.85 -23.67 16.31
C LEU A 445 26.59 -24.50 16.58
N VAL A 446 25.41 -23.98 16.24
CA VAL A 446 24.11 -24.60 16.53
C VAL A 446 23.28 -24.83 15.26
N ASP A 447 22.35 -25.78 15.29
CA ASP A 447 21.40 -26.01 14.20
C ASP A 447 20.17 -25.07 14.26
N SER A 448 19.20 -25.32 13.39
CA SER A 448 17.92 -24.59 13.32
C SER A 448 17.07 -24.70 14.59
N SER A 449 17.28 -25.72 15.42
CA SER A 449 16.62 -25.89 16.72
C SER A 449 17.37 -25.22 17.88
N GLY A 450 18.60 -24.76 17.64
CA GLY A 450 19.47 -24.14 18.65
C GLY A 450 20.37 -25.13 19.40
N GLU A 451 20.36 -26.41 19.04
CA GLU A 451 21.21 -27.43 19.67
C GLU A 451 22.65 -27.38 19.11
N PRO A 452 23.70 -27.46 19.96
CA PRO A 452 25.10 -27.49 19.51
C PRO A 452 25.44 -28.68 18.63
N VAL A 453 26.16 -28.46 17.52
CA VAL A 453 26.38 -29.48 16.48
C VAL A 453 27.85 -29.79 16.23
N ALA A 454 28.22 -31.05 16.43
CA ALA A 454 29.54 -31.56 16.07
C ALA A 454 29.74 -31.70 14.54
N LEU A 455 31.00 -31.76 14.09
CA LEU A 455 31.41 -31.96 12.71
C LEU A 455 32.55 -33.00 12.62
N ASP A 456 32.43 -33.94 11.68
CA ASP A 456 33.47 -34.96 11.39
C ASP A 456 34.72 -34.31 10.73
N GLY A 457 34.53 -33.17 10.08
CA GLY A 457 35.55 -32.42 9.36
C GLY A 457 36.32 -31.43 10.24
N ASP A 458 36.41 -30.19 9.79
CA ASP A 458 37.07 -29.10 10.49
C ASP A 458 36.22 -27.83 10.53
N ALA A 459 36.28 -27.11 11.65
CA ALA A 459 35.53 -25.88 11.85
C ALA A 459 36.26 -24.97 12.85
N THR A 460 36.62 -23.77 12.39
CA THR A 460 37.42 -22.79 13.15
C THR A 460 36.71 -21.45 13.24
N LEU A 461 36.73 -20.86 14.44
CA LEU A 461 36.12 -19.58 14.77
C LEU A 461 37.19 -18.48 14.86
N SER A 462 36.85 -17.32 14.33
CA SER A 462 37.54 -16.05 14.52
C SER A 462 36.56 -14.98 14.99
N ALA A 463 37.05 -14.02 15.76
CA ALA A 463 36.24 -12.97 16.40
C ALA A 463 36.99 -11.64 16.42
N VAL A 464 36.30 -10.58 15.97
CA VAL A 464 36.80 -9.20 15.91
C VAL A 464 35.72 -8.27 16.45
N LEU A 465 36.11 -7.22 17.16
CA LEU A 465 35.24 -6.07 17.46
C LEU A 465 35.54 -4.97 16.44
N GLU A 466 34.55 -4.59 15.65
CA GLU A 466 34.60 -3.39 14.81
C GLU A 466 34.04 -2.21 15.61
N ASN A 467 34.88 -1.22 15.90
CA ASN A 467 34.52 -0.02 16.66
C ASN A 467 33.67 0.94 15.80
N ILE A 468 32.93 1.86 16.43
CA ILE A 468 32.10 2.86 15.71
C ILE A 468 32.90 3.75 14.73
N ASP A 469 34.21 3.91 14.93
CA ASP A 469 35.12 4.63 14.00
C ASP A 469 35.65 3.76 12.84
N GLY A 470 35.20 2.51 12.73
CA GLY A 470 35.65 1.53 11.73
C GLY A 470 36.99 0.86 12.06
N THR A 471 37.52 0.99 13.28
CA THR A 471 38.76 0.30 13.68
C THR A 471 38.48 -1.12 14.21
N GLU A 472 39.19 -2.12 13.66
CA GLU A 472 39.10 -3.51 14.09
C GLU A 472 40.02 -3.82 15.29
N THR A 473 39.43 -4.44 16.32
CA THR A 473 40.12 -4.96 17.51
C THR A 473 40.00 -6.50 17.51
N PRO A 474 41.07 -7.26 17.22
CA PRO A 474 41.02 -8.72 17.22
C PRO A 474 40.78 -9.28 18.63
N LEU A 475 39.78 -10.16 18.77
CA LEU A 475 39.44 -10.83 20.03
C LEU A 475 39.97 -12.27 20.06
N ALA A 476 39.75 -13.03 18.98
CA ALA A 476 40.21 -14.42 18.84
C ALA A 476 40.43 -14.84 17.38
N HIS A 477 41.27 -15.87 17.18
CA HIS A 477 41.48 -16.52 15.90
C HIS A 477 41.66 -18.03 16.06
N ASP A 478 41.34 -18.80 15.02
CA ASP A 478 41.56 -20.25 14.89
C ASP A 478 41.03 -21.14 16.04
N ILE A 479 39.98 -20.72 16.77
CA ILE A 479 39.39 -21.52 17.85
C ILE A 479 38.60 -22.70 17.24
N SER A 480 38.97 -23.94 17.58
CA SER A 480 38.25 -25.15 17.16
C SER A 480 36.84 -25.21 17.77
N ILE A 481 35.81 -25.19 16.92
CA ILE A 481 34.38 -25.29 17.32
C ILE A 481 33.70 -26.58 16.84
N LYS A 482 34.43 -27.45 16.14
CA LYS A 482 33.88 -28.67 15.52
C LYS A 482 33.34 -29.72 16.49
N ASP A 483 33.74 -29.67 17.76
CA ASP A 483 33.45 -30.73 18.74
C ASP A 483 32.01 -30.64 19.31
N GLY A 484 31.21 -29.65 18.89
CA GLY A 484 29.82 -29.49 19.30
C GLY A 484 29.63 -28.95 20.73
N ALA A 485 30.56 -28.10 21.17
CA ALA A 485 30.54 -27.48 22.50
C ALA A 485 30.69 -25.95 22.39
N PHE A 486 30.27 -25.24 23.43
CA PHE A 486 30.55 -23.80 23.58
C PHE A 486 32.04 -23.56 23.83
N VAL A 487 32.56 -22.48 23.24
CA VAL A 487 33.94 -21.98 23.40
C VAL A 487 33.92 -20.54 23.89
N GLU A 488 34.95 -20.16 24.65
CA GLU A 488 35.07 -18.81 25.22
C GLU A 488 35.89 -17.90 24.29
N VAL A 489 35.32 -16.75 23.90
CA VAL A 489 36.01 -15.66 23.21
C VAL A 489 36.33 -14.56 24.23
N PRO A 490 37.62 -14.28 24.54
CA PRO A 490 37.99 -13.33 25.58
C PRO A 490 37.80 -11.87 25.13
N LEU A 491 37.36 -11.02 26.06
CA LEU A 491 37.20 -9.57 25.86
C LEU A 491 38.35 -8.73 26.46
N GLU A 492 39.36 -9.37 27.06
CA GLU A 492 40.49 -8.72 27.77
C GLU A 492 41.31 -7.72 26.92
N ALA A 493 41.24 -7.82 25.58
CA ALA A 493 41.88 -6.87 24.66
C ALA A 493 41.30 -5.44 24.77
N ILE A 494 40.08 -5.31 25.29
CA ILE A 494 39.33 -4.05 25.38
C ILE A 494 39.68 -3.38 26.70
N THR A 495 40.46 -2.30 26.60
CA THR A 495 41.06 -1.58 27.74
C THR A 495 40.41 -0.21 28.03
N GLN A 496 39.38 0.15 27.28
CA GLN A 496 38.55 1.34 27.43
C GLN A 496 37.08 0.95 27.12
N PRO A 497 36.07 1.70 27.58
CA PRO A 497 34.69 1.48 27.17
C PRO A 497 34.55 1.61 25.66
N THR A 498 33.99 0.59 25.02
CA THR A 498 33.91 0.52 23.56
C THR A 498 32.55 0.01 23.13
N SER A 499 31.82 0.83 22.37
CA SER A 499 30.63 0.42 21.63
C SER A 499 31.02 0.12 20.18
N GLY A 500 30.43 -0.92 19.60
CA GLY A 500 30.80 -1.42 18.26
C GLY A 500 29.99 -2.64 17.85
N VAL A 501 30.50 -3.42 16.90
CA VAL A 501 29.90 -4.66 16.40
C VAL A 501 30.88 -5.81 16.59
N VAL A 502 30.50 -6.85 17.32
CA VAL A 502 31.28 -8.09 17.36
C VAL A 502 30.95 -8.89 16.10
N LYS A 503 31.97 -9.12 15.28
CA LYS A 503 31.93 -9.92 14.05
C LYS A 503 32.56 -11.28 14.33
N LEU A 504 31.72 -12.31 14.37
CA LEU A 504 32.10 -13.71 14.51
C LEU A 504 32.09 -14.38 13.14
N ARG A 505 33.13 -15.17 12.84
CA ARG A 505 33.28 -15.88 11.57
C ARG A 505 33.76 -17.30 11.79
N ALA A 506 32.96 -18.27 11.34
CA ALA A 506 33.27 -19.70 11.34
C ALA A 506 33.59 -20.19 9.91
N ASP A 507 34.84 -20.58 9.66
CA ASP A 507 35.26 -21.29 8.44
C ASP A 507 35.10 -22.80 8.65
N ILE A 508 34.36 -23.48 7.75
CA ILE A 508 34.03 -24.92 7.85
C ILE A 508 34.52 -25.67 6.60
N THR A 509 35.04 -26.88 6.81
CA THR A 509 35.40 -27.84 5.74
C THR A 509 34.89 -29.24 6.11
N THR A 510 34.21 -29.94 5.21
CA THR A 510 33.75 -31.32 5.45
C THR A 510 34.92 -32.31 5.58
N ALA A 511 34.69 -33.51 6.12
CA ALA A 511 35.75 -34.51 6.20
C ALA A 511 36.20 -35.00 4.81
N ALA A 512 37.50 -35.24 4.66
CA ALA A 512 38.07 -35.81 3.43
C ALA A 512 37.65 -37.29 3.26
N SER A 513 37.54 -37.76 2.01
CA SER A 513 37.14 -39.13 1.70
C SER A 513 38.09 -39.78 0.70
N GLY A 514 38.89 -40.74 1.19
CA GLY A 514 40.00 -41.32 0.43
C GLY A 514 41.01 -40.24 0.02
N ASP A 515 41.36 -40.21 -1.26
CA ASP A 515 42.27 -39.21 -1.83
C ASP A 515 41.57 -37.86 -2.17
N LYS A 516 40.26 -37.72 -1.92
CA LYS A 516 39.50 -36.49 -2.19
C LYS A 516 39.48 -35.59 -0.93
N PRO A 517 39.93 -34.32 -1.02
CA PRO A 517 39.82 -33.38 0.10
C PRO A 517 38.34 -33.07 0.40
N GLY A 518 38.08 -32.61 1.61
CA GLY A 518 36.77 -32.10 2.00
C GLY A 518 36.34 -30.86 1.22
N THR A 519 35.03 -30.60 1.19
CA THR A 519 34.47 -29.38 0.62
C THR A 519 34.71 -28.23 1.59
N LYS A 520 35.53 -27.25 1.22
CA LYS A 520 35.57 -25.98 1.95
C LYS A 520 34.28 -25.20 1.65
N LEU A 521 33.62 -24.74 2.70
CA LEU A 521 32.36 -24.02 2.62
C LEU A 521 32.59 -22.51 2.74
N ALA A 522 31.61 -21.73 2.30
CA ALA A 522 31.45 -20.33 2.62
C ALA A 522 31.34 -20.17 4.16
N PRO A 523 31.95 -19.14 4.74
CA PRO A 523 31.94 -18.93 6.18
C PRO A 523 30.51 -18.69 6.68
N ILE A 524 30.22 -19.15 7.90
CA ILE A 524 29.07 -18.65 8.66
C ILE A 524 29.56 -17.40 9.40
N THR A 525 28.87 -16.27 9.19
CA THR A 525 29.10 -15.04 9.93
C THR A 525 27.94 -14.76 10.88
N TYR A 526 28.24 -14.10 11.99
CA TYR A 526 27.26 -13.56 12.93
C TYR A 526 27.78 -12.21 13.40
N GLU A 527 26.93 -11.19 13.33
CA GLU A 527 27.27 -9.84 13.74
C GLU A 527 26.25 -9.35 14.78
N THR A 528 26.73 -8.72 15.84
CA THR A 528 25.88 -8.23 16.93
C THR A 528 26.41 -6.90 17.48
N PRO A 529 25.56 -5.87 17.67
CA PRO A 529 25.97 -4.63 18.29
C PRO A 529 26.24 -4.87 19.78
N VAL A 530 27.40 -4.44 20.24
CA VAL A 530 27.88 -4.63 21.61
C VAL A 530 28.18 -3.28 22.28
N SER A 531 27.97 -3.22 23.58
CA SER A 531 28.49 -2.19 24.48
C SER A 531 29.37 -2.90 25.50
N ILE A 532 30.70 -2.79 25.35
CA ILE A 532 31.66 -3.45 26.24
C ILE A 532 32.20 -2.40 27.20
N THR A 533 31.87 -2.55 28.48
CA THR A 533 32.29 -1.66 29.56
C THR A 533 33.41 -2.29 30.39
N LEU A 534 34.09 -1.44 31.17
CA LEU A 534 35.04 -1.89 32.18
C LEU A 534 34.28 -2.22 33.47
N GLU A 535 34.80 -3.13 34.30
CA GLU A 535 34.24 -3.52 35.62
C GLU A 535 34.06 -2.35 36.63
N SER A 536 34.58 -1.17 36.29
CA SER A 536 34.51 0.09 37.05
C SER A 536 33.50 1.12 36.53
N LEU A 537 32.81 0.84 35.41
CA LEU A 537 32.02 1.83 34.67
C LEU A 537 30.59 1.35 34.35
N PRO A 538 29.62 2.28 34.20
CA PRO A 538 28.21 1.94 34.13
C PRO A 538 27.81 1.49 32.73
N SER A 539 26.84 0.58 32.65
CA SER A 539 26.35 0.01 31.40
C SER A 539 25.21 0.83 30.80
N LEU A 540 25.33 1.12 29.50
CA LEU A 540 24.39 1.89 28.69
C LEU A 540 23.93 1.05 27.49
N PRO A 541 22.64 1.11 27.10
CA PRO A 541 22.11 0.34 25.97
C PRO A 541 22.60 0.92 24.62
N GLY A 542 22.83 0.06 23.63
CA GLY A 542 23.33 0.46 22.31
C GLY A 542 22.29 1.06 21.36
N THR A 543 21.04 1.22 21.79
CA THR A 543 19.99 1.98 21.09
C THR A 543 18.95 2.41 22.12
N ILE A 544 18.35 3.59 21.95
CA ILE A 544 17.20 4.05 22.73
C ILE A 544 15.96 4.04 21.81
N ASP A 545 14.94 3.26 22.18
CA ASP A 545 13.63 3.30 21.53
C ASP A 545 12.76 4.38 22.18
N LEU A 546 12.23 5.28 21.35
CA LEU A 546 11.37 6.40 21.71
C LEU A 546 9.88 6.06 21.51
N GLY A 547 9.56 4.88 20.98
CA GLY A 547 8.20 4.41 20.77
C GLY A 547 7.39 5.29 19.81
N GLN A 548 6.19 5.65 20.24
CA GLN A 548 5.19 6.39 19.45
C GLN A 548 4.88 7.75 20.08
N ILE A 549 5.56 8.78 19.58
CA ILE A 549 5.39 10.17 20.00
C ILE A 549 4.06 10.71 19.47
N THR A 550 3.06 10.72 20.35
CA THR A 550 1.66 11.15 20.06
C THR A 550 1.27 12.44 20.79
N GLU A 551 2.15 12.94 21.67
CA GLU A 551 2.00 14.18 22.43
C GLU A 551 3.28 15.04 22.28
N LYS A 552 3.17 16.35 22.55
CA LYS A 552 4.29 17.32 22.38
C LYS A 552 5.38 17.22 23.46
N GLU A 553 5.12 16.46 24.50
CA GLU A 553 6.03 16.15 25.61
C GLU A 553 5.91 14.65 25.85
N HIS A 554 7.01 13.92 25.68
CA HIS A 554 7.03 12.46 25.74
C HIS A 554 8.24 11.99 26.53
N THR A 555 8.03 11.16 27.56
CA THR A 555 9.10 10.68 28.45
C THR A 555 9.34 9.20 28.27
N VAL A 556 10.62 8.83 28.17
CA VAL A 556 11.12 7.47 27.91
C VAL A 556 12.03 7.05 29.06
N GLU A 557 11.82 5.84 29.58
CA GLU A 557 12.59 5.26 30.69
C GLU A 557 13.71 4.36 30.14
N VAL A 558 14.95 4.86 30.08
CA VAL A 558 16.08 4.11 29.50
C VAL A 558 16.70 3.18 30.54
N PRO A 559 16.76 1.85 30.34
CA PRO A 559 17.35 0.93 31.32
C PRO A 559 18.88 1.07 31.39
N VAL A 560 19.43 1.17 32.60
CA VAL A 560 20.86 1.36 32.86
C VAL A 560 21.31 0.57 34.11
N SER A 561 22.61 0.26 34.23
CA SER A 561 23.14 -0.43 35.41
C SER A 561 24.54 0.03 35.86
N GLY A 562 24.81 -0.08 37.16
CA GLY A 562 26.07 0.32 37.79
C GLY A 562 27.14 -0.78 37.83
N PRO A 563 28.39 -0.45 38.22
CA PRO A 563 28.77 0.72 39.01
C PRO A 563 29.08 1.98 38.19
N GLY A 564 28.69 3.16 38.67
CA GLY A 564 29.18 4.42 38.09
C GLY A 564 28.25 5.62 38.20
N LYS A 565 28.48 6.60 37.33
CA LYS A 565 27.65 7.81 37.15
C LYS A 565 27.25 8.00 35.70
N ILE A 566 26.03 8.50 35.45
CA ILE A 566 25.49 8.78 34.10
C ILE A 566 24.83 10.18 34.08
N TRP A 567 25.11 11.00 33.08
CA TRP A 567 24.40 12.26 32.82
C TRP A 567 24.30 12.58 31.32
N LEU A 568 23.33 13.43 30.95
CA LEU A 568 23.15 13.92 29.58
C LEU A 568 22.88 15.42 29.62
N GLU A 569 23.69 16.24 28.95
CA GLU A 569 23.48 17.69 28.93
C GLU A 569 22.26 18.04 28.07
N ASP A 570 21.42 18.98 28.53
CA ASP A 570 20.17 19.35 27.86
C ASP A 570 20.45 19.86 26.43
N THR A 571 19.93 19.16 25.41
CA THR A 571 20.33 19.33 24.00
C THR A 571 19.16 19.59 23.07
N ILE A 572 19.42 20.38 22.01
CA ILE A 572 18.50 20.65 20.90
C ILE A 572 18.80 19.81 19.65
N MET A 573 19.79 18.91 19.71
CA MET A 573 20.22 18.11 18.56
C MET A 573 20.36 16.65 18.95
N LEU A 574 19.57 15.83 18.26
CA LEU A 574 20.03 14.54 17.79
C LEU A 574 20.97 14.79 16.60
N GLY A 575 22.09 14.07 16.48
CA GLY A 575 22.99 14.22 15.32
C GLY A 575 22.28 13.91 13.98
N ASP A 576 22.40 14.83 13.00
CA ASP A 576 21.76 14.85 11.67
C ASP A 576 20.46 14.00 11.55
N PRO A 577 19.36 14.45 12.17
CA PRO A 577 18.24 13.57 12.45
C PRO A 577 17.32 13.36 11.24
N THR A 578 16.66 12.21 11.22
CA THR A 578 15.47 12.00 10.37
C THR A 578 14.24 12.38 11.17
N LEU A 579 13.43 13.27 10.60
CA LEU A 579 12.23 13.81 11.22
C LEU A 579 11.05 13.74 10.22
N PRO A 580 9.80 13.73 10.71
CA PRO A 580 8.61 13.92 9.89
C PRO A 580 8.68 15.15 9.00
N ARG A 581 8.14 15.04 7.79
CA ARG A 581 8.29 16.07 6.74
C ARG A 581 7.64 17.39 7.14
N GLY A 582 8.46 18.42 7.33
CA GLY A 582 8.03 19.79 7.64
C GLY A 582 8.46 20.30 9.02
N LEU A 583 9.05 19.46 9.86
CA LEU A 583 9.67 19.85 11.13
C LEU A 583 11.15 20.22 10.93
N ASP A 584 11.65 21.19 11.68
CA ASP A 584 13.07 21.52 11.75
C ASP A 584 13.72 20.79 12.95
N PRO A 585 15.00 20.36 12.89
CA PRO A 585 15.70 19.87 14.09
C PRO A 585 15.65 20.83 15.28
N ALA A 586 15.60 22.15 15.05
CA ALA A 586 15.44 23.16 16.11
C ALA A 586 14.05 23.17 16.78
N ASP A 587 13.07 22.41 16.28
CA ASP A 587 11.77 22.21 16.93
C ASP A 587 11.77 21.13 18.02
N PHE A 588 12.88 20.39 18.15
CA PHE A 588 13.07 19.31 19.11
C PHE A 588 14.04 19.70 20.24
N ALA A 589 13.75 19.24 21.45
CA ALA A 589 14.67 19.31 22.58
C ALA A 589 14.60 18.02 23.41
N VAL A 590 15.74 17.62 24.00
CA VAL A 590 15.87 16.47 24.88
C VAL A 590 16.41 16.94 26.23
N GLU A 591 15.61 16.68 27.27
CA GLU A 591 15.84 17.12 28.66
C GLU A 591 15.91 15.89 29.59
N THR A 592 16.67 16.00 30.68
CA THR A 592 16.64 15.01 31.79
C THR A 592 16.83 15.70 33.14
N GLU A 593 16.40 15.09 34.24
CA GLU A 593 16.73 15.61 35.58
C GLU A 593 18.22 15.42 35.93
N HIS A 594 18.88 14.44 35.30
CA HIS A 594 20.30 14.13 35.43
C HIS A 594 21.16 14.93 34.45
N SER A 595 20.92 16.23 34.26
CA SER A 595 21.56 17.03 33.21
C SER A 595 22.86 17.75 33.60
N SER A 596 23.71 17.09 34.40
CA SER A 596 25.09 17.52 34.71
C SER A 596 25.79 16.49 35.60
N ALA A 597 27.13 16.42 35.61
CA ALA A 597 27.90 15.53 36.51
C ALA A 597 27.54 15.68 38.01
N ASP A 598 27.25 16.90 38.49
CA ASP A 598 26.79 17.16 39.87
C ASP A 598 25.37 16.65 40.18
N ARG A 599 24.60 16.28 39.14
CA ARG A 599 23.23 15.72 39.21
C ARG A 599 23.13 14.32 38.59
N ALA A 600 24.27 13.70 38.26
CA ALA A 600 24.31 12.42 37.58
C ALA A 600 23.54 11.34 38.35
N LEU A 601 22.92 10.42 37.62
CA LEU A 601 22.41 9.18 38.20
C LEU A 601 23.60 8.38 38.69
N VAL A 602 23.67 8.09 39.99
CA VAL A 602 24.74 7.29 40.61
C VAL A 602 24.18 5.90 40.89
N LEU A 603 24.92 4.87 40.49
CA LEU A 603 24.51 3.47 40.59
C LEU A 603 25.61 2.65 41.28
N GLU A 604 25.26 1.84 42.27
CA GLU A 604 26.18 0.87 42.88
C GLU A 604 26.41 -0.34 41.93
N ARG A 605 27.47 -1.11 42.19
CA ARG A 605 27.81 -2.31 41.40
C ARG A 605 26.66 -3.30 41.28
N GLY A 606 26.16 -3.51 40.06
CA GLY A 606 25.06 -4.42 39.76
C GLY A 606 23.67 -3.88 40.12
N GLU A 607 23.56 -2.61 40.54
CA GLU A 607 22.29 -1.91 40.65
C GLU A 607 21.70 -1.68 39.25
N GLN A 608 20.38 -1.83 39.12
CA GLN A 608 19.62 -1.56 37.89
C GLN A 608 18.64 -0.42 38.13
N ALA A 609 18.60 0.54 37.23
CA ALA A 609 17.74 1.72 37.32
C ALA A 609 17.21 2.12 35.93
N THR A 610 16.37 3.15 35.89
CA THR A 610 15.98 3.84 34.66
C THR A 610 16.55 5.26 34.64
N PHE A 611 16.91 5.72 33.46
CA PHE A 611 17.39 7.07 33.18
C PHE A 611 16.31 7.78 32.35
N PRO A 612 15.52 8.70 32.95
CA PRO A 612 14.40 9.33 32.27
C PRO A 612 14.87 10.37 31.26
N LEU A 613 14.40 10.25 30.02
CA LEU A 613 14.59 11.22 28.93
C LEU A 613 13.24 11.82 28.53
N THR A 614 13.12 13.14 28.56
CA THR A 614 11.93 13.84 28.09
C THR A 614 12.21 14.55 26.77
N ILE A 615 11.46 14.18 25.74
CA ILE A 615 11.47 14.83 24.43
C ILE A 615 10.37 15.88 24.38
N ARG A 616 10.72 17.10 23.96
CA ARG A 616 9.78 18.16 23.60
C ARG A 616 9.79 18.36 22.09
N SER A 617 8.61 18.53 21.49
CA SER A 617 8.46 18.94 20.09
C SER A 617 7.50 20.11 19.95
N GLN A 618 7.85 21.11 19.13
CA GLN A 618 6.96 22.25 18.87
C GLN A 618 5.71 21.85 18.08
N GLU A 619 5.78 20.88 17.17
CA GLU A 619 4.64 20.38 16.38
C GLU A 619 4.61 18.83 16.31
N LEU A 620 3.57 18.25 15.71
CA LEU A 620 3.43 16.80 15.51
C LEU A 620 3.04 16.51 14.07
N ALA A 621 3.77 15.60 13.42
CA ALA A 621 3.55 15.18 12.04
C ALA A 621 3.87 13.68 11.89
N ASP A 622 3.21 13.00 10.96
CA ASP A 622 3.38 11.55 10.79
C ASP A 622 4.71 11.20 10.11
N GLY A 623 5.53 10.37 10.76
CA GLY A 623 6.81 9.90 10.20
C GLY A 623 7.78 9.28 11.22
N PRO A 624 8.90 8.70 10.76
CA PRO A 624 9.95 8.19 11.64
C PRO A 624 10.72 9.34 12.31
N VAL A 625 11.26 9.07 13.50
CA VAL A 625 12.18 9.93 14.24
C VAL A 625 13.46 9.13 14.51
N SER A 626 14.62 9.60 14.06
CA SER A 626 15.92 8.97 14.37
C SER A 626 17.06 9.98 14.44
N GLY A 627 18.15 9.60 15.11
CA GLY A 627 19.40 10.36 15.21
C GLY A 627 20.24 9.84 16.37
N TYR A 628 21.04 10.70 17.01
CA TYR A 628 22.02 10.28 18.03
C TYR A 628 22.07 11.20 19.26
N LEU A 629 22.12 10.63 20.48
CA LEU A 629 22.34 11.35 21.74
C LEU A 629 23.75 11.08 22.30
N THR A 630 24.44 12.12 22.72
CA THR A 630 25.67 12.00 23.53
C THR A 630 25.30 11.84 25.01
N VAL A 631 25.72 10.73 25.61
CA VAL A 631 25.58 10.43 27.05
C VAL A 631 26.96 10.39 27.68
N HIS A 632 27.13 11.09 28.80
CA HIS A 632 28.37 11.13 29.56
C HIS A 632 28.31 10.17 30.76
N PHE A 633 29.46 9.62 31.13
CA PHE A 633 29.58 8.69 32.24
C PHE A 633 30.92 8.80 32.96
N SER A 634 31.01 8.25 34.17
CA SER A 634 32.27 8.10 34.94
C SER A 634 32.19 6.92 35.91
N ASP A 635 33.29 6.61 36.60
CA ASP A 635 33.25 5.69 37.75
C ASP A 635 32.48 6.33 38.93
N GLU A 636 32.19 5.51 39.95
CA GLU A 636 31.53 5.94 41.20
C GLU A 636 32.26 7.10 41.90
N GLN A 637 33.58 7.24 41.72
CA GLN A 637 34.42 8.25 42.35
C GLN A 637 34.57 9.53 41.50
N GLY A 638 34.28 9.48 40.19
CA GLY A 638 34.45 10.58 39.23
C GLY A 638 35.72 10.51 38.37
N ASN A 639 36.43 9.37 38.35
CA ASN A 639 37.53 9.13 37.41
C ASN A 639 37.02 8.46 36.12
N ASP A 640 37.93 8.28 35.16
CA ASP A 640 37.71 7.61 33.88
C ASP A 640 36.44 8.10 33.15
N ALA A 641 36.19 9.41 33.27
CA ALA A 641 35.04 10.08 32.70
C ALA A 641 35.13 10.11 31.16
N GLY A 642 34.03 9.74 30.51
CA GLY A 642 33.93 9.64 29.07
C GLY A 642 32.55 10.05 28.55
N GLU A 643 32.41 9.97 27.23
CA GLU A 643 31.16 10.23 26.52
C GLU A 643 30.97 9.15 25.43
N THR A 644 29.73 8.75 25.20
CA THR A 644 29.36 7.82 24.12
C THR A 644 28.14 8.34 23.39
N THR A 645 28.01 7.98 22.12
CA THR A 645 26.97 8.47 21.22
C THR A 645 26.01 7.34 20.89
N ILE A 646 24.84 7.36 21.51
CA ILE A 646 23.83 6.30 21.43
C ILE A 646 22.80 6.65 20.34
N PRO A 647 22.54 5.77 19.36
CA PRO A 647 21.48 6.01 18.37
C PRO A 647 20.10 5.92 19.02
N VAL A 648 19.19 6.79 18.58
CA VAL A 648 17.78 6.78 18.98
C VAL A 648 16.88 6.50 17.78
N ARG A 649 15.76 5.81 18.03
CA ARG A 649 14.76 5.48 17.00
C ARG A 649 13.35 5.60 17.59
N GLY A 650 12.38 5.96 16.76
CA GLY A 650 10.96 5.91 17.09
C GLY A 650 10.11 6.41 15.92
N ALA A 651 8.85 6.68 16.19
CA ALA A 651 7.95 7.30 15.24
C ALA A 651 7.08 8.37 15.92
N MET A 652 6.58 9.29 15.12
CA MET A 652 5.64 10.33 15.52
C MET A 652 4.36 10.20 14.72
N SER A 653 3.22 10.53 15.33
CA SER A 653 1.95 10.64 14.62
C SER A 653 1.17 11.90 15.02
N ALA A 654 0.52 12.53 14.04
CA ALA A 654 -0.30 13.71 14.24
C ALA A 654 -1.71 13.30 14.73
N PRO A 655 -2.10 13.61 15.99
CA PRO A 655 -3.40 13.22 16.51
C PRO A 655 -4.53 13.89 15.71
N VAL A 656 -5.33 13.06 15.02
CA VAL A 656 -6.42 13.52 14.14
C VAL A 656 -7.39 14.41 14.93
N ASN A 657 -7.57 15.66 14.48
CA ASN A 657 -8.49 16.59 15.13
C ASN A 657 -9.94 16.10 15.01
N ALA A 658 -10.41 15.41 16.05
CA ALA A 658 -11.70 14.73 16.07
C ALA A 658 -12.89 15.68 15.83
N VAL A 659 -12.78 16.95 16.23
CA VAL A 659 -13.82 17.96 15.98
C VAL A 659 -13.89 18.29 14.49
N THR A 660 -12.76 18.57 13.85
CA THR A 660 -12.67 18.84 12.42
C THR A 660 -13.08 17.64 11.58
N PHE A 661 -12.59 16.43 11.91
CA PHE A 661 -12.94 15.20 11.20
C PHE A 661 -14.44 14.91 11.28
N THR A 662 -15.04 14.98 12.48
CA THR A 662 -16.49 14.76 12.66
C THR A 662 -17.33 15.79 11.90
N ALA A 663 -16.90 17.06 11.88
CA ALA A 663 -17.57 18.12 11.14
C ALA A 663 -17.53 17.90 9.62
N VAL A 664 -16.36 17.54 9.07
CA VAL A 664 -16.20 17.23 7.63
C VAL A 664 -17.02 16.00 7.26
N MET A 665 -16.95 14.91 8.04
CA MET A 665 -17.73 13.68 7.80
C MET A 665 -19.24 13.98 7.79
N PHE A 666 -19.73 14.81 8.71
CA PHE A 666 -21.14 15.22 8.73
C PHE A 666 -21.53 16.04 7.49
N VAL A 667 -20.69 17.00 7.06
CA VAL A 667 -20.94 17.80 5.85
C VAL A 667 -20.94 16.92 4.60
N VAL A 668 -20.00 15.99 4.45
CA VAL A 668 -19.93 15.06 3.32
C VAL A 668 -21.14 14.13 3.29
N LEU A 669 -21.57 13.57 4.43
CA LEU A 669 -22.76 12.72 4.52
C LEU A 669 -24.05 13.47 4.17
N VAL A 670 -24.19 14.73 4.63
CA VAL A 670 -25.32 15.59 4.24
C VAL A 670 -25.28 15.92 2.76
N ALA A 671 -24.11 16.20 2.18
CA ALA A 671 -23.95 16.46 0.75
C ALA A 671 -24.31 15.23 -0.11
N ALA A 672 -23.84 14.03 0.28
CA ALA A 672 -24.11 12.78 -0.41
C ALA A 672 -25.60 12.44 -0.47
N LEU A 673 -26.38 12.82 0.53
CA LEU A 673 -27.85 12.69 0.52
C LEU A 673 -28.56 13.85 -0.19
N ALA A 674 -28.06 15.07 -0.07
CA ALA A 674 -28.67 16.26 -0.65
C ALA A 674 -28.50 16.35 -2.18
N ILE A 675 -27.34 15.96 -2.72
CA ILE A 675 -27.03 16.08 -4.15
C ILE A 675 -27.99 15.24 -5.03
N PRO A 676 -28.23 13.93 -4.76
CA PRO A 676 -29.19 13.16 -5.53
C PRO A 676 -30.63 13.71 -5.46
N LEU A 677 -31.06 14.17 -4.27
CA LEU A 677 -32.38 14.77 -4.09
C LEU A 677 -32.52 16.10 -4.85
N LEU A 678 -31.46 16.92 -4.90
CA LEU A 678 -31.42 18.16 -5.67
C LEU A 678 -31.41 17.89 -7.17
N ILE A 679 -30.68 16.87 -7.65
CA ILE A 679 -30.69 16.44 -9.06
C ILE A 679 -32.10 15.95 -9.46
N LEU A 680 -32.73 15.09 -8.66
CA LEU A 680 -34.10 14.63 -8.92
C LEU A 680 -35.12 15.79 -8.91
N TYR A 681 -34.97 16.75 -8.00
CA TYR A 681 -35.80 17.95 -7.98
C TYR A 681 -35.56 18.86 -9.20
N LEU A 682 -34.32 18.97 -9.66
CA LEU A 682 -33.95 19.73 -10.86
C LEU A 682 -34.51 19.06 -12.14
N MET A 683 -34.42 17.73 -12.27
CA MET A 683 -35.07 16.98 -13.35
C MET A 683 -36.59 17.20 -13.34
N LYS A 684 -37.23 17.08 -12.18
CA LYS A 684 -38.66 17.35 -11.99
C LYS A 684 -39.03 18.81 -12.29
N TYR A 685 -38.16 19.77 -12.01
CA TYR A 685 -38.32 21.16 -12.39
C TYR A 685 -38.25 21.31 -13.93
N VAL A 686 -37.22 20.78 -14.59
CA VAL A 686 -37.06 20.90 -16.05
C VAL A 686 -38.20 20.24 -16.81
N ALA A 687 -38.58 19.02 -16.43
CA ALA A 687 -39.65 18.23 -17.06
C ALA A 687 -41.07 18.68 -16.67
N GLY A 688 -41.25 19.35 -15.53
CA GLY A 688 -42.54 19.86 -15.06
C GLY A 688 -43.03 21.08 -15.85
N LYS A 689 -43.52 20.83 -17.07
CA LYS A 689 -44.17 21.78 -18.00
C LYS A 689 -45.32 21.08 -18.72
N MET A 690 -46.26 21.84 -19.28
CA MET A 690 -47.25 21.28 -20.22
C MET A 690 -46.60 21.11 -21.60
N PRO A 691 -46.96 20.08 -22.39
CA PRO A 691 -46.47 19.95 -23.77
C PRO A 691 -47.02 21.10 -24.65
N SER A 692 -46.13 21.93 -25.21
CA SER A 692 -46.50 23.04 -26.10
C SER A 692 -46.91 22.59 -27.51
N LYS A 693 -46.55 21.34 -27.86
CA LYS A 693 -46.97 20.59 -29.05
C LYS A 693 -47.43 19.19 -28.62
N PRO A 694 -48.47 18.63 -29.27
CA PRO A 694 -49.39 19.33 -30.17
C PRO A 694 -50.17 20.45 -29.45
N ARG A 695 -50.82 21.35 -30.19
CA ARG A 695 -51.73 22.36 -29.63
C ARG A 695 -53.01 21.69 -29.13
N VAL A 696 -53.83 22.45 -28.39
CA VAL A 696 -55.07 21.97 -27.79
C VAL A 696 -56.25 22.81 -28.22
N TYR A 697 -57.26 22.20 -28.84
CA TYR A 697 -58.60 22.77 -28.97
C TYR A 697 -59.29 22.75 -27.61
N ALA A 698 -59.39 23.91 -26.96
CA ALA A 698 -60.07 24.04 -25.68
C ALA A 698 -61.50 24.54 -25.91
N TYR A 699 -62.50 23.67 -25.74
CA TYR A 699 -63.90 23.97 -25.99
C TYR A 699 -64.71 24.02 -24.68
N ARG A 700 -65.49 25.11 -24.52
CA ARG A 700 -66.36 25.34 -23.36
C ARG A 700 -67.81 25.09 -23.74
N VAL A 701 -68.46 24.11 -23.10
CA VAL A 701 -69.87 23.78 -23.33
C VAL A 701 -70.65 23.92 -22.02
N PRO A 702 -71.66 24.81 -21.93
CA PRO A 702 -72.55 24.85 -20.77
C PRO A 702 -73.51 23.66 -20.82
N ILE A 703 -73.69 22.97 -19.69
CA ILE A 703 -74.51 21.75 -19.61
C ILE A 703 -75.50 21.80 -18.45
N THR A 704 -76.61 21.07 -18.61
CA THR A 704 -77.64 20.90 -17.59
C THR A 704 -77.96 19.42 -17.44
N GLN A 705 -77.98 18.92 -16.21
CA GLN A 705 -78.42 17.54 -15.94
C GLN A 705 -79.95 17.45 -16.04
N LYS A 706 -80.47 16.47 -16.78
CA LYS A 706 -81.91 16.16 -16.82
C LYS A 706 -82.09 14.65 -16.64
N GLY A 707 -82.59 14.24 -15.46
CA GLY A 707 -82.68 12.84 -15.08
C GLY A 707 -81.29 12.17 -15.05
N ALA A 708 -81.17 11.05 -15.78
CA ALA A 708 -79.96 10.25 -15.87
C ALA A 708 -78.95 10.73 -16.96
N GLY A 709 -79.27 11.80 -17.70
CA GLY A 709 -78.44 12.30 -18.80
C GLY A 709 -77.99 13.75 -18.63
N ILE A 710 -76.92 14.11 -19.34
CA ILE A 710 -76.48 15.49 -19.53
C ILE A 710 -77.00 16.03 -20.86
N TYR A 711 -77.46 17.28 -20.83
CA TYR A 711 -77.96 18.01 -21.98
C TYR A 711 -77.17 19.30 -22.15
N ARG A 712 -76.98 19.72 -23.39
CA ARG A 712 -76.39 21.00 -23.74
C ARG A 712 -77.35 22.14 -23.40
N ALA A 713 -76.87 23.13 -22.64
CA ALA A 713 -77.69 24.26 -22.19
C ALA A 713 -77.90 25.33 -23.29
N ASP A 714 -77.00 25.38 -24.28
CA ASP A 714 -77.05 26.28 -25.42
C ASP A 714 -78.06 25.85 -26.51
N THR A 715 -78.16 24.53 -26.76
CA THR A 715 -78.98 23.94 -27.84
C THR A 715 -80.18 23.12 -27.33
N GLY A 716 -80.21 22.79 -26.03
CA GLY A 716 -81.25 21.97 -25.40
C GLY A 716 -81.18 20.47 -25.70
N GLN A 717 -80.28 20.04 -26.58
CA GLN A 717 -80.12 18.65 -27.05
C GLN A 717 -79.32 17.77 -26.05
N PRO A 718 -79.35 16.43 -26.18
CA PRO A 718 -78.39 15.55 -25.50
C PRO A 718 -76.95 15.96 -25.78
N PHE A 719 -76.02 15.67 -24.87
CA PHE A 719 -74.62 16.08 -25.05
C PHE A 719 -73.92 15.32 -26.19
N ASN A 720 -73.64 16.05 -27.27
CA ASN A 720 -72.74 15.66 -28.36
C ASN A 720 -71.88 16.88 -28.78
N ILE A 721 -70.70 16.59 -29.32
CA ILE A 721 -69.79 17.56 -29.96
C ILE A 721 -69.28 16.91 -31.24
N ASP A 722 -69.56 17.53 -32.39
CA ASP A 722 -69.10 17.03 -33.69
C ASP A 722 -67.69 17.54 -34.01
N TYR A 723 -66.90 16.79 -34.78
CA TYR A 723 -65.52 17.17 -35.12
C TYR A 723 -65.43 18.55 -35.78
N ALA A 724 -66.38 18.88 -36.66
CA ALA A 724 -66.48 20.19 -37.31
C ALA A 724 -66.75 21.35 -36.32
N GLU A 725 -67.43 21.08 -35.20
CA GLU A 725 -67.66 22.04 -34.12
C GLU A 725 -66.38 22.25 -33.29
N LEU A 726 -65.65 21.16 -33.01
CA LEU A 726 -64.40 21.18 -32.26
C LEU A 726 -63.27 21.93 -33.01
N ILE A 727 -63.03 21.61 -34.28
CA ILE A 727 -61.98 22.28 -35.07
C ILE A 727 -62.31 23.74 -35.43
N SER A 728 -63.56 24.18 -35.20
CA SER A 728 -63.93 25.60 -35.31
C SER A 728 -63.47 26.43 -34.10
N GLN A 729 -63.01 25.79 -33.02
CA GLN A 729 -62.45 26.46 -31.86
C GLN A 729 -61.00 26.90 -32.10
N ASN A 730 -60.55 27.91 -31.36
CA ASN A 730 -59.13 28.29 -31.39
C ASN A 730 -58.27 27.20 -30.74
N ALA A 731 -57.22 26.76 -31.44
CA ALA A 731 -56.19 25.90 -30.86
C ALA A 731 -55.19 26.73 -30.02
N TYR A 732 -55.02 26.39 -28.75
CA TYR A 732 -54.09 27.03 -27.82
C TYR A 732 -52.77 26.26 -27.80
N SER A 733 -51.62 26.95 -27.83
CA SER A 733 -50.33 26.32 -27.50
C SER A 733 -50.10 26.45 -26.01
N LEU A 734 -49.86 25.33 -25.33
CA LEU A 734 -49.71 25.27 -23.87
C LEU A 734 -48.25 25.46 -23.43
N ASP A 735 -47.54 26.41 -24.03
CA ASP A 735 -46.13 26.67 -23.74
C ASP A 735 -45.95 27.46 -22.44
N SER A 736 -45.98 26.76 -21.30
CA SER A 736 -45.15 27.00 -20.10
C SER A 736 -45.61 26.10 -18.92
N ARG A 737 -45.52 26.63 -17.69
CA ARG A 737 -46.17 26.09 -16.48
C ARG A 737 -47.52 26.74 -16.17
N SER A 738 -47.93 27.76 -16.92
CA SER A 738 -49.22 28.42 -16.73
C SER A 738 -49.81 28.80 -18.10
N ALA A 739 -51.00 28.30 -18.42
CA ALA A 739 -51.66 28.51 -19.70
C ALA A 739 -53.13 28.84 -19.50
N SER A 740 -53.71 29.64 -20.40
CA SER A 740 -55.15 29.91 -20.41
C SER A 740 -55.81 29.09 -21.52
N ALA A 741 -56.83 28.30 -21.16
CA ALA A 741 -57.56 27.42 -22.06
C ALA A 741 -59.07 27.62 -21.86
N ALA A 742 -59.78 28.00 -22.92
CA ALA A 742 -61.23 28.28 -22.89
C ALA A 742 -61.71 29.27 -21.79
N GLY A 743 -60.82 30.15 -21.31
CA GLY A 743 -61.07 31.13 -20.25
C GLY A 743 -60.62 30.69 -18.84
N TYR A 744 -60.12 29.46 -18.67
CA TYR A 744 -59.65 28.93 -17.40
C TYR A 744 -58.11 28.87 -17.36
N GLN A 745 -57.51 29.23 -16.22
CA GLN A 745 -56.05 29.16 -16.06
C GLN A 745 -55.62 27.78 -15.55
N LEU A 746 -54.79 27.09 -16.32
CA LEU A 746 -54.16 25.82 -15.99
C LEU A 746 -52.76 26.07 -15.41
N ASN A 747 -52.47 25.58 -14.20
CA ASN A 747 -51.20 25.80 -13.51
C ASN A 747 -50.49 24.49 -13.14
N VAL A 748 -49.24 24.30 -13.57
CA VAL A 748 -48.41 23.17 -13.18
C VAL A 748 -47.90 23.35 -11.75
N VAL A 749 -48.16 22.37 -10.88
CA VAL A 749 -47.65 22.33 -9.50
C VAL A 749 -46.70 21.15 -9.32
N LEU A 750 -45.45 21.43 -8.95
CA LEU A 750 -44.43 20.41 -8.73
C LEU A 750 -44.62 19.68 -7.37
N GLY A 751 -44.87 20.42 -6.30
CA GLY A 751 -44.81 19.89 -4.92
C GLY A 751 -43.36 19.76 -4.41
N LEU A 752 -43.21 19.34 -3.15
CA LEU A 752 -41.91 19.26 -2.45
C LEU A 752 -41.22 17.90 -2.60
N ASN A 753 -41.99 16.81 -2.66
CA ASN A 753 -41.43 15.46 -2.83
C ASN A 753 -40.90 15.29 -4.27
N PRO A 754 -39.63 14.93 -4.50
CA PRO A 754 -39.10 14.73 -5.86
C PRO A 754 -39.66 13.47 -6.54
N PHE A 755 -40.10 12.46 -5.79
CA PHE A 755 -40.53 11.16 -6.32
C PHE A 755 -41.97 11.13 -6.86
N THR A 756 -42.80 12.15 -6.60
CA THR A 756 -44.15 12.22 -7.18
C THR A 756 -44.13 12.88 -8.56
N PRO A 757 -45.05 12.53 -9.49
CA PRO A 757 -45.23 13.33 -10.70
C PRO A 757 -45.65 14.76 -10.35
N ALA A 758 -45.30 15.71 -11.21
CA ALA A 758 -45.96 17.01 -11.23
C ALA A 758 -47.31 16.90 -11.95
N HIS A 759 -48.22 17.84 -11.70
CA HIS A 759 -49.58 17.81 -12.22
C HIS A 759 -50.09 19.22 -12.48
N VAL A 760 -51.14 19.34 -13.29
CA VAL A 760 -51.85 20.59 -13.56
C VAL A 760 -53.02 20.73 -12.59
N VAL A 761 -53.28 21.96 -12.15
CA VAL A 761 -54.47 22.34 -11.38
C VAL A 761 -55.21 23.44 -12.14
N VAL A 762 -56.53 23.27 -12.32
CA VAL A 762 -57.40 24.29 -12.90
C VAL A 762 -57.66 25.37 -11.84
N ASN A 763 -57.43 26.64 -12.16
CA ASN A 763 -57.65 27.75 -11.24
C ASN A 763 -59.13 28.18 -11.16
N ASP A 764 -59.99 27.22 -10.85
CA ASP A 764 -61.42 27.42 -10.56
C ASP A 764 -61.73 26.78 -9.19
N PRO A 765 -62.38 27.51 -8.27
CA PRO A 765 -62.56 27.07 -6.87
C PRO A 765 -63.57 25.93 -6.68
N LEU A 766 -64.29 25.52 -7.73
CA LEU A 766 -65.25 24.43 -7.67
C LEU A 766 -65.23 23.63 -8.99
N SER A 767 -64.15 22.86 -9.15
CA SER A 767 -63.88 22.09 -10.37
C SER A 767 -63.39 20.66 -10.11
N ILE A 768 -63.67 19.74 -11.05
CA ILE A 768 -63.28 18.32 -10.98
C ILE A 768 -62.82 17.79 -12.34
N ALA A 769 -61.79 16.94 -12.35
CA ALA A 769 -61.25 16.29 -13.55
C ALA A 769 -62.11 15.10 -14.02
N ASP A 770 -61.84 14.60 -15.23
CA ASP A 770 -62.53 13.45 -15.84
C ASP A 770 -62.29 12.13 -15.09
N ASP A 771 -61.11 11.93 -14.50
CA ASP A 771 -60.82 10.81 -13.62
C ASP A 771 -61.51 10.95 -12.25
N GLY A 772 -61.77 12.19 -11.82
CA GLY A 772 -62.36 12.57 -10.53
C GLY A 772 -61.39 13.25 -9.57
N ALA A 773 -60.13 13.44 -9.95
CA ALA A 773 -59.11 14.03 -9.08
C ALA A 773 -59.38 15.51 -8.78
N GLN A 774 -59.25 15.86 -7.49
CA GLN A 774 -59.33 17.23 -7.00
C GLN A 774 -58.20 17.54 -6.02
N ARG A 775 -57.78 18.80 -5.99
CA ARG A 775 -56.88 19.37 -4.99
C ARG A 775 -57.47 20.68 -4.51
N ASN A 776 -57.81 20.78 -3.22
CA ASN A 776 -58.47 21.96 -2.64
C ASN A 776 -59.76 22.37 -3.39
N ASN A 777 -60.61 21.40 -3.76
CA ASN A 777 -61.81 21.57 -4.60
C ASN A 777 -61.57 22.07 -6.04
N GLN A 778 -60.32 22.11 -6.49
CA GLN A 778 -59.91 22.43 -7.87
C GLN A 778 -59.59 21.15 -8.65
N ALA A 779 -59.93 21.08 -9.94
CA ALA A 779 -59.64 19.92 -10.79
C ALA A 779 -58.13 19.69 -10.92
N GLN A 780 -57.69 18.45 -10.70
CA GLN A 780 -56.30 18.03 -10.88
C GLN A 780 -56.17 17.19 -12.16
N LEU A 781 -55.37 17.68 -13.11
CA LEU A 781 -55.14 17.04 -14.41
C LEU A 781 -53.67 16.56 -14.53
N PRO A 782 -53.35 15.59 -15.41
CA PRO A 782 -51.97 15.25 -15.76
C PRO A 782 -51.24 16.41 -16.46
N LEU A 783 -49.91 16.32 -16.62
CA LEU A 783 -49.12 17.33 -17.36
C LEU A 783 -49.51 17.42 -18.85
N ALA A 784 -49.77 16.28 -19.47
CA ALA A 784 -50.39 16.20 -20.79
C ALA A 784 -51.91 16.33 -20.61
N VAL A 785 -52.40 17.56 -20.54
CA VAL A 785 -53.85 17.85 -20.41
C VAL A 785 -54.64 17.55 -21.69
N HIS A 786 -53.94 17.19 -22.77
CA HIS A 786 -54.46 16.77 -24.05
C HIS A 786 -55.41 15.57 -23.91
N ASN A 787 -56.57 15.69 -24.54
CA ASN A 787 -57.68 14.74 -24.56
C ASN A 787 -58.39 14.51 -23.21
N HIS A 788 -58.05 15.28 -22.17
CA HIS A 788 -58.78 15.31 -20.92
C HIS A 788 -59.92 16.35 -20.95
N TRP A 789 -60.80 16.26 -19.97
CA TRP A 789 -61.85 17.24 -19.73
C TRP A 789 -62.04 17.49 -18.23
N PHE A 790 -62.67 18.61 -17.90
CA PHE A 790 -63.06 18.92 -16.53
C PHE A 790 -64.42 19.61 -16.49
N LEU A 791 -65.05 19.57 -15.32
CA LEU A 791 -66.28 20.29 -15.03
C LEU A 791 -65.98 21.41 -14.03
N THR A 792 -66.62 22.56 -14.21
CA THR A 792 -66.68 23.65 -13.22
C THR A 792 -68.14 23.95 -12.89
N MET A 793 -68.43 24.33 -11.65
CA MET A 793 -69.77 24.71 -11.20
C MET A 793 -69.72 26.09 -10.55
N ASN A 794 -70.68 26.95 -10.85
CA ASN A 794 -70.79 28.25 -10.20
C ASN A 794 -71.11 28.05 -8.70
N PRO A 795 -70.28 28.53 -7.75
CA PRO A 795 -70.55 28.34 -6.32
C PRO A 795 -71.94 28.88 -5.89
N ASN A 796 -72.43 29.91 -6.57
CA ASN A 796 -73.72 30.53 -6.27
C ASN A 796 -74.92 29.84 -6.96
N ASN A 797 -74.69 29.02 -8.00
CA ASN A 797 -75.76 28.35 -8.75
C ASN A 797 -75.34 26.93 -9.18
N GLU A 798 -75.96 25.91 -8.59
CA GLU A 798 -75.66 24.48 -8.86
C GLU A 798 -76.25 23.93 -10.17
N GLU A 799 -77.00 24.74 -10.92
CA GLU A 799 -77.44 24.44 -12.29
C GLU A 799 -76.52 25.06 -13.36
N ASP A 800 -75.68 26.04 -12.99
CA ASP A 800 -74.69 26.67 -13.87
C ASP A 800 -73.40 25.83 -13.86
N ILE A 801 -73.42 24.79 -14.69
CA ILE A 801 -72.34 23.81 -14.86
C ILE A 801 -71.73 23.99 -16.25
N THR A 802 -70.42 24.17 -16.28
CA THR A 802 -69.64 24.23 -17.52
C THR A 802 -68.77 22.99 -17.64
N LEU A 803 -68.81 22.34 -18.80
CA LEU A 803 -67.80 21.36 -19.22
C LEU A 803 -66.74 22.07 -20.06
N VAL A 804 -65.48 21.73 -19.82
CA VAL A 804 -64.34 22.15 -20.63
C VAL A 804 -63.63 20.90 -21.16
N MET A 805 -63.63 20.74 -22.48
CA MET A 805 -62.87 19.71 -23.19
C MET A 805 -61.54 20.32 -23.67
N LEU A 806 -60.44 19.58 -23.51
CA LEU A 806 -59.11 19.95 -23.96
C LEU A 806 -58.61 18.92 -24.99
N ALA A 807 -59.02 19.00 -26.26
CA ALA A 807 -58.68 18.00 -27.27
C ALA A 807 -57.37 18.32 -28.02
N ASP A 808 -56.64 17.31 -28.48
CA ASP A 808 -55.44 17.44 -29.33
C ASP A 808 -55.76 18.12 -30.68
N GLU A 809 -54.84 18.93 -31.23
CA GLU A 809 -55.01 19.51 -32.57
C GLU A 809 -55.06 18.46 -33.70
N ASN A 810 -54.54 17.25 -33.45
CA ASN A 810 -54.51 16.10 -34.36
C ASN A 810 -55.53 15.01 -33.98
N ILE A 811 -56.53 15.33 -33.14
CA ILE A 811 -57.58 14.38 -32.76
C ILE A 811 -58.32 13.84 -34.00
N GLN A 812 -58.70 12.57 -33.97
CA GLN A 812 -59.47 11.91 -35.03
C GLN A 812 -60.92 11.68 -34.58
N ASP A 813 -61.86 11.66 -35.52
CA ASP A 813 -63.31 11.48 -35.27
C ASP A 813 -63.62 10.34 -34.29
N ALA A 814 -62.98 9.18 -34.47
CA ALA A 814 -63.16 8.01 -33.61
C ALA A 814 -62.74 8.27 -32.15
N TYR A 815 -61.62 8.97 -31.95
CA TYR A 815 -61.12 9.27 -30.61
C TYR A 815 -61.90 10.43 -29.95
N LEU A 816 -62.41 11.38 -30.74
CA LEU A 816 -63.37 12.37 -30.23
C LEU A 816 -64.66 11.68 -29.75
N ALA A 817 -65.17 10.69 -30.49
CA ALA A 817 -66.32 9.90 -30.07
C ALA A 817 -66.06 9.15 -28.74
N ASP A 818 -64.85 8.61 -28.53
CA ASP A 818 -64.46 8.00 -27.25
C ASP A 818 -64.44 9.02 -26.10
N ILE A 819 -63.94 10.24 -26.31
CA ILE A 819 -63.99 11.30 -25.28
C ILE A 819 -65.45 11.68 -24.98
N VAL A 820 -66.30 11.89 -26.00
CA VAL A 820 -67.73 12.22 -25.85
C VAL A 820 -68.50 11.08 -25.16
N ALA A 821 -68.14 9.83 -25.41
CA ALA A 821 -68.67 8.67 -24.67
C ALA A 821 -68.21 8.68 -23.20
N SER A 822 -66.94 8.98 -22.93
CA SER A 822 -66.40 9.10 -21.56
C SER A 822 -67.09 10.21 -20.75
N ILE A 823 -67.41 11.33 -21.41
CA ILE A 823 -68.17 12.45 -20.84
C ILE A 823 -69.58 11.99 -20.48
N ASN A 824 -70.32 11.41 -21.43
CA ASN A 824 -71.69 10.94 -21.18
C ASN A 824 -71.75 9.85 -20.09
N ALA A 825 -70.72 9.00 -19.99
CA ALA A 825 -70.63 7.96 -18.95
C ALA A 825 -70.33 8.52 -17.54
N LYS A 826 -69.39 9.47 -17.41
CA LYS A 826 -68.87 9.92 -16.10
C LYS A 826 -69.45 11.23 -15.59
N ALA A 827 -69.90 12.14 -16.47
CA ALA A 827 -70.21 13.52 -16.08
C ALA A 827 -71.29 13.62 -15.00
N VAL A 828 -72.33 12.77 -15.03
CA VAL A 828 -73.40 12.77 -14.02
C VAL A 828 -72.86 12.47 -12.61
N GLU A 829 -71.91 11.54 -12.49
CA GLU A 829 -71.23 11.21 -11.22
C GLU A 829 -70.33 12.38 -10.77
N ARG A 830 -69.55 12.96 -11.69
CA ARG A 830 -68.67 14.12 -11.43
C ARG A 830 -69.46 15.37 -11.02
N ILE A 831 -70.64 15.61 -11.59
CA ILE A 831 -71.58 16.66 -11.16
C ILE A 831 -72.08 16.40 -9.73
N GLY A 832 -72.37 15.15 -9.38
CA GLY A 832 -72.72 14.75 -8.01
C GLY A 832 -71.62 15.09 -7.00
N ALA A 833 -70.37 14.76 -7.33
CA ALA A 833 -69.20 15.11 -6.53
C ALA A 833 -69.03 16.64 -6.39
N LEU A 834 -69.17 17.41 -7.48
CA LEU A 834 -69.13 18.88 -7.42
C LEU A 834 -70.19 19.48 -6.49
N ARG A 835 -71.41 18.96 -6.46
CA ARG A 835 -72.43 19.43 -5.51
C ARG A 835 -72.05 19.14 -4.05
N GLN A 836 -71.28 18.08 -3.78
CA GLN A 836 -70.72 17.82 -2.45
C GLN A 836 -69.55 18.76 -2.13
N SER A 837 -68.62 18.98 -3.07
CA SER A 837 -67.54 19.99 -2.93
C SER A 837 -68.10 21.40 -2.71
N ARG A 838 -69.24 21.74 -3.33
CA ARG A 838 -69.92 23.04 -3.19
C ARG A 838 -70.28 23.34 -1.74
N LEU A 839 -70.76 22.34 -0.99
CA LEU A 839 -71.14 22.50 0.41
C LEU A 839 -69.94 22.92 1.26
N SER A 840 -68.79 22.24 1.11
CA SER A 840 -67.58 22.58 1.86
C SER A 840 -66.97 23.94 1.46
N VAL A 841 -67.17 24.42 0.23
CA VAL A 841 -66.85 25.81 -0.15
C VAL A 841 -67.78 26.81 0.58
N LEU A 842 -69.08 26.57 0.59
CA LEU A 842 -70.07 27.48 1.18
C LEU A 842 -69.96 27.57 2.72
N GLU A 843 -69.64 26.48 3.40
CA GLU A 843 -69.34 26.46 4.84
C GLU A 843 -68.11 27.31 5.17
N ASN A 844 -67.04 27.21 4.37
CA ASN A 844 -65.85 28.04 4.56
C ASN A 844 -66.12 29.54 4.29
N THR A 845 -67.02 29.87 3.35
CA THR A 845 -67.41 31.27 3.07
C THR A 845 -68.27 31.91 4.17
N THR A 846 -68.92 31.10 5.03
CA THR A 846 -69.81 31.60 6.10
C THR A 846 -69.12 31.74 7.47
N ALA A 847 -67.90 31.23 7.62
CA ALA A 847 -67.08 31.39 8.82
C ALA A 847 -66.49 32.81 8.95
N LYS A 848 -67.05 33.64 9.85
CA LYS A 848 -66.48 34.96 10.18
C LYS A 848 -65.06 34.83 10.78
N PRO A 849 -64.13 35.76 10.47
CA PRO A 849 -62.80 35.75 11.06
C PRO A 849 -62.84 36.07 12.55
N ASN A 850 -62.41 35.14 13.40
CA ASN A 850 -62.35 35.31 14.85
C ASN A 850 -60.92 35.73 15.28
N PRO A 851 -60.71 36.90 15.93
CA PRO A 851 -59.37 37.40 16.20
C PRO A 851 -58.75 36.85 17.50
N LYS A 852 -57.49 36.39 17.38
CA LYS A 852 -56.50 36.15 18.45
C LYS A 852 -56.85 35.12 19.55
N GLN A 853 -56.04 34.07 19.61
CA GLN A 853 -55.22 33.86 20.81
C GLN A 853 -53.97 33.02 20.53
N THR A 854 -52.79 33.61 20.71
CA THR A 854 -51.53 32.87 20.87
C THR A 854 -51.23 32.72 22.36
N ARG A 855 -51.01 31.49 22.83
CA ARG A 855 -50.29 31.27 24.09
C ARG A 855 -49.38 30.05 24.02
N ARG A 856 -48.11 30.30 24.33
CA ARG A 856 -46.98 29.36 24.33
C ARG A 856 -46.97 28.51 25.61
N ALA A 857 -46.58 27.24 25.49
CA ALA A 857 -45.68 26.63 26.48
C ALA A 857 -44.26 27.16 26.23
N GLY A 858 -43.40 27.31 27.25
CA GLY A 858 -42.12 28.00 27.05
C GLY A 858 -41.04 27.75 28.09
N ARG A 859 -39.94 28.49 27.93
CA ARG A 859 -38.94 28.77 28.96
C ARG A 859 -38.94 30.29 29.24
N GLY A 860 -38.67 30.69 30.47
CA GLY A 860 -38.75 32.10 30.91
C GLY A 860 -37.38 32.82 30.92
N ALA A 861 -37.22 33.97 31.58
CA ALA A 861 -38.19 34.71 32.40
C ALA A 861 -37.75 36.18 32.66
N LYS A 862 -38.72 37.04 33.05
CA LYS A 862 -38.53 38.35 33.75
C LYS A 862 -37.85 39.46 32.91
N LYS A 863 -38.01 40.77 33.18
CA LYS A 863 -38.84 41.52 34.16
C LYS A 863 -39.11 42.94 33.61
N ALA A 864 -40.31 43.50 33.76
CA ALA A 864 -40.56 44.93 33.59
C ALA A 864 -41.84 45.42 34.31
N GLY A 865 -41.83 46.67 34.75
CA GLY A 865 -42.92 47.47 35.31
C GLY A 865 -42.38 48.90 35.53
N ASN A 866 -43.17 49.98 35.53
CA ASN A 866 -44.61 50.10 35.74
C ASN A 866 -45.17 51.39 35.07
N THR A 867 -46.49 51.57 35.05
CA THR A 867 -47.26 52.85 34.93
C THR A 867 -47.05 53.80 33.74
N GLY A 868 -48.16 54.37 33.22
CA GLY A 868 -48.14 55.76 32.72
C GLY A 868 -49.03 56.08 31.50
N ASN A 869 -50.27 56.52 31.74
CA ASN A 869 -51.22 57.05 30.75
C ASN A 869 -50.65 58.16 29.83
N ALA A 870 -51.22 58.30 28.61
CA ALA A 870 -51.81 59.55 28.07
C ALA A 870 -51.84 59.57 26.52
N VAL A 871 -52.98 60.04 26.02
CA VAL A 871 -53.35 60.31 24.62
C VAL A 871 -52.54 61.48 24.04
N GLN A 872 -52.20 61.48 22.74
CA GLN A 872 -52.66 62.45 21.70
C GLN A 872 -51.66 62.70 20.54
N SER A 873 -52.22 63.02 19.36
CA SER A 873 -51.65 63.79 18.23
C SER A 873 -50.31 63.38 17.56
N THR A 874 -50.43 62.95 16.30
CA THR A 874 -49.56 63.35 15.16
C THR A 874 -49.72 64.87 14.85
N PRO A 875 -48.89 65.55 13.99
CA PRO A 875 -48.13 65.02 12.86
C PRO A 875 -46.74 65.65 12.50
N GLN A 876 -46.16 65.11 11.41
CA GLN A 876 -45.37 65.78 10.35
C GLN A 876 -43.88 66.19 10.51
N GLN A 877 -43.10 65.62 9.58
CA GLN A 877 -42.10 66.24 8.68
C GLN A 877 -40.83 66.95 9.20
N ALA A 878 -39.70 66.44 8.67
CA ALA A 878 -38.59 67.20 8.04
C ALA A 878 -37.67 68.09 8.93
N SER A 879 -36.40 68.33 8.59
CA SER A 879 -35.45 67.61 7.70
C SER A 879 -34.04 68.20 7.82
N ALA A 880 -33.03 67.41 7.41
CA ALA A 880 -31.72 67.82 6.91
C ALA A 880 -30.63 68.33 7.89
N GLY A 881 -29.44 67.73 7.73
CA GLY A 881 -28.13 68.35 7.92
C GLY A 881 -27.28 67.81 9.07
N VAL A 882 -25.94 67.71 8.94
CA VAL A 882 -25.03 67.85 7.77
C VAL A 882 -23.77 67.00 8.05
N ALA A 883 -22.89 66.82 7.06
CA ALA A 883 -21.59 66.11 7.04
C ALA A 883 -20.80 66.00 8.39
N GLY A 884 -19.96 64.97 8.60
CA GLY A 884 -19.44 63.94 7.68
C GLY A 884 -17.90 63.98 7.62
N GLN A 885 -17.23 62.85 7.38
CA GLN A 885 -15.76 62.79 7.31
C GLN A 885 -15.24 61.70 6.37
N GLN A 886 -14.14 62.00 5.67
CA GLN A 886 -13.33 61.12 4.81
C GLN A 886 -11.98 60.85 5.55
N GLY A 887 -11.17 59.84 5.25
CA GLY A 887 -11.25 58.75 4.25
C GLY A 887 -9.84 58.15 4.01
N PHE A 888 -9.73 57.18 3.08
CA PHE A 888 -8.48 56.52 2.61
C PHE A 888 -7.75 55.63 3.65
N SER A 889 -6.97 54.60 3.30
CA SER A 889 -6.42 54.16 2.01
C SER A 889 -6.66 52.65 1.72
N SER A 890 -6.08 52.10 0.64
CA SER A 890 -6.37 50.77 0.06
C SER A 890 -5.18 49.78 0.05
N ASP A 891 -5.45 48.57 -0.45
CA ASP A 891 -4.52 47.57 -1.02
C ASP A 891 -3.64 46.74 -0.04
N SER A 892 -3.35 45.44 -0.29
CA SER A 892 -3.94 44.47 -1.24
C SER A 892 -3.49 43.03 -0.92
N SER A 893 -4.35 42.02 -1.14
CA SER A 893 -3.96 40.59 -1.23
C SER A 893 -4.62 39.93 -2.47
N PRO A 894 -3.97 38.93 -3.11
CA PRO A 894 -4.34 38.47 -4.46
C PRO A 894 -5.45 37.41 -4.50
N ALA A 895 -5.94 37.15 -5.71
CA ALA A 895 -6.98 36.17 -6.00
C ALA A 895 -6.42 34.77 -6.32
N PHE A 896 -7.24 33.74 -6.08
CA PHE A 896 -7.13 32.47 -6.81
C PHE A 896 -7.89 32.57 -8.13
N ASP A 897 -7.23 32.21 -9.23
CA ASP A 897 -7.86 32.00 -10.54
C ASP A 897 -8.37 30.55 -10.63
N ALA A 898 -9.43 30.33 -11.42
CA ALA A 898 -10.06 29.03 -11.60
C ALA A 898 -10.27 28.78 -13.10
N SER A 899 -9.40 27.96 -13.67
CA SER A 899 -9.38 27.66 -15.11
C SER A 899 -10.66 26.94 -15.56
N GLN A 900 -11.26 27.46 -16.62
CA GLN A 900 -12.34 26.78 -17.37
C GLN A 900 -11.72 25.80 -18.37
N GLY A 901 -12.33 24.64 -18.65
CA GLY A 901 -11.78 23.80 -19.71
C GLY A 901 -12.31 22.38 -19.98
N PHE A 902 -13.47 21.95 -19.47
CA PHE A 902 -14.06 20.67 -19.92
C PHE A 902 -15.33 20.87 -20.76
N ASN A 903 -15.28 20.38 -21.99
CA ASN A 903 -16.41 20.30 -22.92
C ASN A 903 -16.73 18.80 -23.15
N PRO A 904 -17.99 18.34 -23.01
CA PRO A 904 -18.28 16.91 -22.91
C PRO A 904 -18.62 16.25 -24.26
N ASP A 905 -17.92 15.17 -24.58
CA ASP A 905 -18.32 14.14 -25.54
C ASP A 905 -17.84 12.76 -25.01
N GLY A 906 -18.72 11.76 -24.98
CA GLY A 906 -18.42 10.42 -24.44
C GLY A 906 -19.53 9.89 -23.52
N GLY A 907 -20.28 8.89 -23.97
CA GLY A 907 -21.52 8.44 -23.32
C GLY A 907 -21.33 7.60 -22.05
N PHE A 908 -22.14 7.87 -21.03
CA PHE A 908 -22.26 7.05 -19.83
C PHE A 908 -23.28 5.91 -20.02
N ASN A 909 -22.93 4.68 -19.60
CA ASN A 909 -23.84 3.54 -19.53
C ASN A 909 -23.78 2.92 -18.12
N PRO A 910 -24.78 3.13 -17.24
CA PRO A 910 -24.72 2.69 -15.85
C PRO A 910 -25.37 1.31 -15.61
N GLY A 911 -24.62 0.38 -15.03
CA GLY A 911 -25.16 -0.90 -14.55
C GLY A 911 -24.18 -1.61 -13.61
N GLY A 912 -24.63 -1.92 -12.38
CA GLY A 912 -23.81 -2.52 -11.33
C GLY A 912 -23.76 -1.66 -10.06
N GLY A 913 -24.71 -1.90 -9.14
CA GLY A 913 -24.79 -1.15 -7.87
C GLY A 913 -24.10 -1.88 -6.72
N PHE A 914 -23.32 -1.16 -5.93
CA PHE A 914 -22.80 -1.66 -4.65
C PHE A 914 -23.84 -1.51 -3.53
N THR A 915 -23.96 -2.54 -2.68
CA THR A 915 -24.68 -2.47 -1.40
C THR A 915 -23.71 -2.72 -0.25
N ALA A 916 -23.40 -1.67 0.51
CA ALA A 916 -22.60 -1.78 1.73
C ALA A 916 -23.50 -1.88 2.97
N GLN A 917 -23.23 -2.86 3.83
CA GLN A 917 -23.74 -2.95 5.21
C GLN A 917 -22.62 -3.48 6.11
N GLY A 918 -22.40 -2.80 7.24
CA GLY A 918 -21.27 -3.05 8.14
C GLY A 918 -21.60 -3.86 9.39
N PHE A 919 -20.56 -4.26 10.11
CA PHE A 919 -20.64 -5.00 11.38
C PHE A 919 -20.82 -4.07 12.60
N ASN A 920 -21.62 -4.52 13.58
CA ASN A 920 -21.26 -4.51 15.01
C ASN A 920 -22.19 -5.50 15.78
N PRO A 921 -21.96 -5.85 17.06
CA PRO A 921 -21.83 -7.28 17.38
C PRO A 921 -22.71 -7.79 18.56
N GLN A 922 -22.36 -8.99 19.04
CA GLN A 922 -22.75 -9.69 20.28
C GLN A 922 -23.86 -10.76 20.22
N ALA A 923 -23.52 -11.87 20.87
CA ALA A 923 -24.36 -12.82 21.63
C ALA A 923 -25.19 -13.91 20.93
N GLU A 924 -24.74 -15.14 21.16
CA GLU A 924 -25.52 -16.37 21.43
C GLU A 924 -26.26 -17.09 20.29
N THR A 925 -26.66 -18.33 20.58
CA THR A 925 -26.93 -19.42 19.63
C THR A 925 -28.34 -20.02 19.82
N PRO A 926 -28.67 -21.20 19.25
CA PRO A 926 -29.27 -21.32 17.92
C PRO A 926 -30.72 -21.86 17.96
N VAL A 927 -31.43 -21.83 16.82
CA VAL A 927 -32.42 -22.82 16.32
C VAL A 927 -33.10 -22.26 15.06
N GLY A 928 -33.46 -23.13 14.09
CA GLY A 928 -34.10 -22.73 12.83
C GLY A 928 -35.63 -22.84 12.80
N GLY A 929 -36.26 -22.35 11.73
CA GLY A 929 -37.70 -22.47 11.48
C GLY A 929 -38.11 -22.07 10.05
N PHE A 930 -38.76 -22.98 9.32
CA PHE A 930 -39.15 -22.83 7.90
C PHE A 930 -40.58 -22.29 7.70
N GLY A 931 -40.84 -21.67 6.53
CA GLY A 931 -42.18 -21.55 5.92
C GLY A 931 -42.32 -20.37 4.96
N GLN A 932 -43.02 -20.46 3.81
CA GLN A 932 -43.73 -21.60 3.20
C GLN A 932 -44.07 -21.32 1.72
N GLY A 933 -44.08 -22.37 0.87
CA GLY A 933 -44.81 -22.40 -0.42
C GLY A 933 -43.96 -22.40 -1.70
N GLY A 934 -43.99 -23.41 -2.59
CA GLY A 934 -44.57 -24.76 -2.49
C GLY A 934 -45.49 -25.16 -3.66
N PHE A 935 -45.23 -26.33 -4.28
CA PHE A 935 -46.15 -27.10 -5.14
C PHE A 935 -45.66 -28.55 -5.27
N GLY A 936 -46.57 -29.49 -5.52
CA GLY A 936 -46.29 -30.92 -5.70
C GLY A 936 -46.67 -31.75 -4.46
N ALA A 937 -47.51 -32.77 -4.65
CA ALA A 937 -48.00 -33.63 -3.59
C ALA A 937 -47.88 -35.10 -4.01
N ASP A 938 -47.64 -36.00 -3.06
CA ASP A 938 -48.63 -37.05 -2.77
C ASP A 938 -48.41 -37.76 -1.42
N ASN A 939 -49.49 -38.44 -1.00
CA ASN A 939 -49.71 -39.39 0.10
C ASN A 939 -48.53 -40.32 0.54
N SER A 940 -48.44 -40.84 1.78
CA SER A 940 -49.25 -40.71 3.02
C SER A 940 -48.66 -41.51 4.20
N ALA A 941 -48.92 -41.08 5.46
CA ALA A 941 -49.03 -41.90 6.70
C ALA A 941 -47.79 -42.70 7.22
N GLN A 942 -47.62 -43.05 8.52
CA GLN A 942 -48.19 -42.58 9.79
C GLN A 942 -47.31 -43.05 11.00
N TRP A 943 -47.10 -42.17 12.00
CA TRP A 943 -47.08 -42.45 13.46
C TRP A 943 -45.88 -43.12 14.19
N ALA A 944 -45.78 -42.74 15.48
CA ALA A 944 -45.29 -43.47 16.67
C ALA A 944 -43.77 -43.51 17.04
N ASN A 945 -43.43 -42.63 17.99
CA ASN A 945 -42.38 -42.77 19.03
C ASN A 945 -43.02 -43.50 20.27
N PRO A 946 -42.36 -43.80 21.43
CA PRO A 946 -40.93 -43.87 21.79
C PRO A 946 -40.53 -45.18 22.54
N GLY A 947 -39.28 -45.33 23.01
CA GLY A 947 -38.88 -46.41 23.94
C GLY A 947 -37.49 -46.27 24.57
N GLN A 948 -37.41 -46.30 25.90
CA GLN A 948 -36.18 -46.15 26.72
C GLN A 948 -35.43 -47.47 26.92
N GLY A 949 -34.14 -47.42 27.31
CA GLY A 949 -33.47 -48.52 28.01
C GLY A 949 -31.93 -48.51 27.92
N ALA A 950 -31.24 -48.63 29.06
CA ALA A 950 -29.79 -48.81 29.15
C ALA A 950 -29.46 -50.08 29.97
N PHE A 951 -28.25 -50.65 29.82
CA PHE A 951 -27.29 -50.96 30.91
C PHE A 951 -26.08 -51.80 30.44
N ASP A 952 -24.92 -51.50 31.04
CA ASP A 952 -23.67 -52.25 31.29
C ASP A 952 -23.05 -53.33 30.37
N THR A 953 -21.70 -53.34 30.43
CA THR A 953 -20.75 -54.31 29.86
C THR A 953 -20.64 -55.62 30.66
N PRO A 954 -20.00 -56.67 30.09
CA PRO A 954 -18.83 -57.24 30.77
C PRO A 954 -17.63 -57.59 29.85
N LYS A 955 -16.50 -57.99 30.47
CA LYS A 955 -15.19 -58.33 29.86
C LYS A 955 -14.98 -59.83 29.65
N THR A 956 -14.09 -60.20 28.69
CA THR A 956 -12.97 -61.20 28.75
C THR A 956 -12.32 -61.27 27.35
N GLN A 957 -10.99 -61.18 27.16
CA GLN A 957 -9.94 -62.19 27.39
C GLN A 957 -10.16 -63.51 26.62
N ASN A 958 -9.25 -64.03 25.77
CA ASN A 958 -7.93 -63.54 25.26
C ASN A 958 -7.93 -63.61 23.68
N GLU A 959 -7.03 -64.20 22.85
CA GLU A 959 -5.77 -64.98 22.97
C GLU A 959 -5.01 -65.03 21.60
N ASP A 960 -3.69 -65.28 21.63
CA ASP A 960 -2.70 -65.74 20.60
C ASP A 960 -2.76 -65.33 19.08
N GLU A 961 -1.83 -64.44 18.69
CA GLU A 961 -0.73 -64.55 17.68
C GLU A 961 -0.89 -65.18 16.24
N PRO A 962 0.10 -65.03 15.29
CA PRO A 962 -0.20 -64.64 13.90
C PRO A 962 0.17 -65.72 12.83
N PRO A 963 0.26 -65.46 11.49
CA PRO A 963 1.34 -64.65 10.88
C PRO A 963 1.02 -63.90 9.56
N SER A 964 1.96 -63.04 9.15
CA SER A 964 2.45 -62.76 7.77
C SER A 964 1.53 -63.00 6.55
N PHE A 965 1.13 -61.90 5.88
CA PHE A 965 1.44 -61.55 4.48
C PHE A 965 1.15 -60.02 4.32
N GLY A 966 1.80 -59.24 3.47
CA GLY A 966 2.81 -59.57 2.47
C GLY A 966 2.70 -58.70 1.21
N ASN A 967 2.95 -57.40 1.34
CA ASN A 967 3.33 -56.41 0.31
C ASN A 967 3.64 -55.06 0.98
#